data_AF-A0AAN2PCY7-F1
#
_entry.id   AF-A0AAN2PCY7-F1
#
_cell.length_a   1.000
_cell.length_b   1.000
_cell.length_c   1.000
_cell.angle_alpha   90.00
_cell.angle_beta   90.00
_cell.angle_gamma   90.00
#
_symmetry.space_group_name_H-M   'P 1'
#
loop_
_entity.id
_entity.type
_entity.pdbx_description
1 polymer ?
#
loop_
_entity_poly.entity_id
_entity_poly.type
_entity_poly.pdbx_seq_one_letter_code
_entity_poly.pdbx_strand_id
1 'polypeptide(L)'
;MKRLKYLFIAFFITFFAFPSHEATAAEENSTMEVKLKNYLGNRTSAEITATGDYRTSGGEIFIKAGENLTLKVESAKLAVYKGSKKKGSYASFKVIPVKPDSSLSINGRPYQGSFSFKAEDGYIRPINTVYMEDYLKGVVPLEMPALWHAEALKAQAIAARTYALRHQSTIIDDTVSYQVYGGAAGHYRTNSAIEQTKGMVIKHDGEIIEAFFSSSNGGMTESNSNVWSSGNPLAYLSIKEDFYDPKTSWEITLDKQQIDLSKMDLSKPEEWWTSVEEKEKTVVPKLKAWLKNNGYAQKDIKITEIPLLTFSDEKTGGRVTKGSIQLNFYVRDLVDDGGKLLPQTVKLTNVSASKIRGMVGQEVMKSYLVDHSSSDHPKISIKGSGYGHGVGLSQFGAKNRAEAGQSYLDILGFYYPDTTIEREYGPGAGFKTDLVAKAEPNSVSMEAQTDHVNDEVGITYSLKEDTVVTLTIKDGKGKSIATPVRDQTMKKGTHSAIWNTTAVSNGTYEAEISAMDRNGNEGLATMPIKISKDTSAPKITEVKTSGDYSTEQANITYIINENANVTVEIKNSKGKVVGILSERPFSKGRQSATWDFKNMSSGIFTVTISAKDKSDNQKTISTKISIRKTTGIVTASELYIKENRNASSETVGNLYRDQSVTILAQQDEWYKVKKGSQIGYVLKKHIKK
;
A
#
# COMPACT_ATOMS: atom_id res chain seq x y z
N MET A 1 3.18 -64.13 91.80
CA MET A 1 4.09 -63.46 90.83
C MET A 1 3.34 -63.31 89.51
N LYS A 2 3.26 -62.06 89.01
CA LYS A 2 3.08 -61.55 87.61
C LYS A 2 2.28 -62.39 86.59
N ARG A 3 1.42 -61.89 85.68
CA ARG A 3 0.88 -60.58 85.22
C ARG A 3 -0.16 -61.02 84.13
N LEU A 4 -1.41 -60.52 84.09
CA LEU A 4 -1.86 -59.31 83.34
C LEU A 4 -1.79 -59.53 81.80
N LYS A 5 -2.80 -59.36 80.92
CA LYS A 5 -4.01 -58.50 80.93
C LYS A 5 -5.00 -58.84 79.77
N TYR A 6 -6.27 -58.57 80.02
CA TYR A 6 -7.54 -58.56 79.25
C TYR A 6 -7.63 -57.85 77.87
N LEU A 7 -8.61 -58.24 77.03
CA LEU A 7 -9.84 -57.49 76.57
C LEU A 7 -10.49 -58.26 75.37
N PHE A 8 -11.67 -58.90 75.38
CA PHE A 8 -13.10 -58.50 75.48
C PHE A 8 -13.73 -57.63 74.35
N ILE A 9 -14.44 -58.33 73.43
CA ILE A 9 -15.82 -58.13 72.88
C ILE A 9 -16.20 -56.78 72.20
N ALA A 10 -16.68 -56.82 70.94
CA ALA A 10 -18.10 -56.71 70.51
C ALA A 10 -18.32 -56.19 69.06
N PHE A 11 -19.30 -56.82 68.39
CA PHE A 11 -20.31 -56.26 67.48
C PHE A 11 -19.88 -55.28 66.37
N PHE A 12 -19.95 -55.73 65.11
CA PHE A 12 -19.99 -54.82 63.94
C PHE A 12 -21.33 -54.93 63.21
N ILE A 13 -21.96 -53.77 63.10
CA ILE A 13 -23.22 -53.46 62.42
C ILE A 13 -23.00 -53.53 60.90
N THR A 14 -23.85 -54.29 60.21
CA THR A 14 -23.96 -54.32 58.75
C THR A 14 -24.60 -53.03 58.24
N PHE A 15 -23.80 -52.17 57.61
CA PHE A 15 -24.24 -51.01 56.85
C PHE A 15 -24.28 -51.38 55.36
N PHE A 16 -25.42 -51.14 54.70
CA PHE A 16 -25.59 -51.30 53.26
C PHE A 16 -24.55 -50.46 52.50
N ALA A 17 -23.74 -51.11 51.66
CA ALA A 17 -22.84 -50.45 50.72
C ALA A 17 -23.66 -49.83 49.59
N PHE A 18 -23.83 -48.51 49.62
CA PHE A 18 -24.09 -47.74 48.41
C PHE A 18 -22.84 -47.79 47.53
N PRO A 19 -22.94 -47.97 46.20
CA PRO A 19 -21.80 -47.83 45.33
C PRO A 19 -21.28 -46.39 45.46
N SER A 20 -20.06 -46.26 45.96
CA SER A 20 -19.29 -45.03 45.84
C SER A 20 -19.24 -44.66 44.37
N HIS A 21 -19.88 -43.55 44.00
CA HIS A 21 -19.56 -42.88 42.74
C HIS A 21 -18.05 -42.67 42.74
N GLU A 22 -17.36 -43.37 41.83
CA GLU A 22 -16.02 -42.99 41.43
C GLU A 22 -16.07 -41.52 41.09
N ALA A 23 -15.25 -40.73 41.79
CA ALA A 23 -15.05 -39.34 41.48
C ALA A 23 -14.53 -39.29 40.05
N THR A 24 -15.38 -38.85 39.11
CA THR A 24 -14.94 -38.35 37.81
C THR A 24 -13.81 -37.37 38.05
N ALA A 25 -12.62 -37.69 37.54
CA ALA A 25 -11.47 -36.81 37.53
C ALA A 25 -11.94 -35.42 37.07
N ALA A 26 -11.70 -34.41 37.90
CA ALA A 26 -12.04 -33.03 37.57
C ALA A 26 -11.28 -32.65 36.28
N GLU A 27 -12.02 -32.26 35.24
CA GLU A 27 -11.44 -31.63 34.05
C GLU A 27 -10.65 -30.39 34.52
N GLU A 28 -9.32 -30.42 34.44
CA GLU A 28 -8.47 -29.27 34.68
C GLU A 28 -8.72 -28.21 33.60
N ASN A 29 -9.71 -27.34 33.84
CA ASN A 29 -10.03 -26.24 32.95
C ASN A 29 -9.16 -25.02 33.32
N SER A 30 -8.16 -24.71 32.49
CA SER A 30 -7.31 -23.53 32.63
C SER A 30 -8.12 -22.23 32.74
N THR A 31 -7.70 -21.34 33.65
CA THR A 31 -8.28 -19.99 33.81
C THR A 31 -7.29 -18.90 33.39
N MET A 32 -7.82 -17.72 33.06
CA MET A 32 -7.08 -16.48 32.80
C MET A 32 -7.45 -15.40 33.80
N GLU A 33 -6.48 -14.59 34.22
CA GLU A 33 -6.71 -13.39 35.04
C GLU A 33 -6.54 -12.12 34.19
N VAL A 34 -7.63 -11.36 34.03
CA VAL A 34 -7.67 -10.17 33.17
C VAL A 34 -7.93 -8.92 34.00
N LYS A 35 -6.98 -7.99 34.00
CA LYS A 35 -7.14 -6.65 34.59
C LYS A 35 -7.98 -5.77 33.67
N LEU A 36 -9.14 -5.31 34.14
CA LEU A 36 -10.09 -4.51 33.36
C LEU A 36 -9.76 -3.02 33.44
N LYS A 37 -9.08 -2.51 32.41
CA LYS A 37 -8.65 -1.11 32.24
C LYS A 37 -9.39 -0.41 31.12
N ASN A 38 -9.51 -1.05 29.98
CA ASN A 38 -9.93 -0.47 28.71
C ASN A 38 -11.37 0.05 28.77
N TYR A 39 -12.35 -0.85 29.01
CA TYR A 39 -13.76 -0.46 29.01
C TYR A 39 -14.14 0.38 30.24
N LEU A 40 -13.65 0.00 31.42
CA LEU A 40 -14.00 0.70 32.66
C LEU A 40 -13.40 2.10 32.70
N GLY A 41 -12.19 2.27 32.16
CA GLY A 41 -11.42 3.50 32.25
C GLY A 41 -11.03 3.83 33.70
N ASN A 42 -10.72 5.10 33.96
CA ASN A 42 -10.39 5.61 35.29
C ASN A 42 -11.67 6.07 36.00
N ARG A 43 -12.17 5.23 36.91
CA ARG A 43 -13.41 5.48 37.66
C ARG A 43 -13.19 5.31 39.16
N THR A 44 -13.72 6.25 39.94
CA THR A 44 -13.73 6.18 41.41
C THR A 44 -14.98 5.48 41.96
N SER A 45 -15.97 5.20 41.11
CA SER A 45 -17.21 4.50 41.44
C SER A 45 -17.58 3.52 40.32
N ALA A 46 -18.10 2.34 40.68
CA ALA A 46 -18.58 1.33 39.74
C ALA A 46 -19.81 0.62 40.29
N GLU A 47 -20.76 0.30 39.42
CA GLU A 47 -21.92 -0.52 39.73
C GLU A 47 -21.66 -1.96 39.28
N ILE A 48 -21.96 -2.91 40.17
CA ILE A 48 -21.94 -4.33 39.85
C ILE A 48 -23.34 -4.91 40.00
N THR A 49 -23.80 -5.63 38.97
CA THR A 49 -25.12 -6.26 38.91
C THR A 49 -24.92 -7.73 38.62
N ALA A 50 -25.38 -8.60 39.51
CA ALA A 50 -25.28 -10.03 39.30
C ALA A 50 -26.51 -10.52 38.53
N THR A 51 -26.35 -11.28 37.44
CA THR A 51 -27.49 -11.93 36.74
C THR A 51 -27.72 -13.36 37.21
N GLY A 52 -26.69 -13.97 37.81
CA GLY A 52 -26.79 -15.16 38.66
C GLY A 52 -26.31 -14.86 40.08
N ASP A 53 -26.40 -15.82 40.98
CA ASP A 53 -25.99 -15.60 42.37
C ASP A 53 -24.46 -15.54 42.52
N TYR A 54 -23.99 -14.58 43.30
CA TYR A 54 -22.58 -14.39 43.68
C TYR A 54 -22.42 -14.29 45.19
N ARG A 55 -21.25 -14.64 45.69
CA ARG A 55 -20.89 -14.46 47.11
C ARG A 55 -19.47 -13.97 47.25
N THR A 56 -19.15 -13.32 48.36
CA THR A 56 -17.76 -13.06 48.71
C THR A 56 -17.04 -14.36 49.07
N SER A 57 -15.71 -14.40 48.90
CA SER A 57 -14.91 -15.60 49.22
C SER A 57 -15.10 -16.10 50.66
N GLY A 58 -15.30 -15.18 51.63
CA GLY A 58 -15.64 -15.50 53.03
C GLY A 58 -17.13 -15.68 53.33
N GLY A 59 -18.02 -15.54 52.34
CA GLY A 59 -19.48 -15.69 52.50
C GLY A 59 -20.21 -14.51 53.15
N GLU A 60 -19.51 -13.45 53.53
CA GLU A 60 -20.04 -12.28 54.24
C GLU A 60 -21.12 -11.50 53.46
N ILE A 61 -21.00 -11.45 52.13
CA ILE A 61 -21.95 -10.75 51.26
C ILE A 61 -22.43 -11.73 50.20
N PHE A 62 -23.74 -11.92 50.15
CA PHE A 62 -24.44 -12.62 49.06
C PHE A 62 -25.13 -11.60 48.16
N ILE A 63 -24.94 -11.76 46.85
CA ILE A 63 -25.51 -10.93 45.80
C ILE A 63 -26.44 -11.83 45.01
N LYS A 64 -27.75 -11.66 45.21
CA LYS A 64 -28.75 -12.41 44.45
C LYS A 64 -28.80 -11.92 43.01
N ALA A 65 -29.22 -12.79 42.10
CA ALA A 65 -29.58 -12.39 40.74
C ALA A 65 -30.52 -11.16 40.76
N GLY A 66 -30.19 -10.14 39.97
CA GLY A 66 -30.89 -8.85 39.89
C GLY A 66 -30.50 -7.82 40.96
N GLU A 67 -29.67 -8.17 41.94
CA GLU A 67 -29.19 -7.19 42.93
C GLU A 67 -27.98 -6.39 42.43
N ASN A 68 -27.98 -5.10 42.77
CA ASN A 68 -26.89 -4.17 42.48
C ASN A 68 -26.09 -3.86 43.75
N LEU A 69 -24.76 -3.80 43.60
CA LEU A 69 -23.87 -3.17 44.57
C LEU A 69 -23.14 -2.00 43.92
N THR A 70 -22.83 -0.99 44.73
CA THR A 70 -21.96 0.12 44.30
C THR A 70 -20.63 0.03 45.04
N LEU A 71 -19.55 0.04 44.27
CA LEU A 71 -18.18 0.14 44.76
C LEU A 71 -17.72 1.59 44.64
N LYS A 72 -17.09 2.13 45.68
CA LYS A 72 -16.48 3.47 45.68
C LYS A 72 -15.07 3.43 46.26
N VAL A 73 -14.15 4.19 45.68
CA VAL A 73 -12.80 4.38 46.25
C VAL A 73 -12.88 5.41 47.37
N GLU A 74 -12.50 5.00 48.58
CA GLU A 74 -12.44 5.85 49.77
C GLU A 74 -11.14 5.55 50.52
N SER A 75 -10.27 6.56 50.69
CA SER A 75 -9.00 6.43 51.43
C SER A 75 -8.17 5.20 51.00
N ALA A 76 -8.00 5.03 49.69
CA ALA A 76 -7.29 3.90 49.07
C ALA A 76 -7.89 2.50 49.34
N LYS A 77 -9.13 2.42 49.82
CA LYS A 77 -9.91 1.17 49.98
C LYS A 77 -11.18 1.22 49.14
N LEU A 78 -11.84 0.07 49.00
CA LEU A 78 -13.13 -0.06 48.35
C LEU A 78 -14.26 -0.09 49.39
N ALA A 79 -15.04 0.98 49.43
CA ALA A 79 -16.31 0.99 50.14
C ALA A 79 -17.38 0.30 49.30
N VAL A 80 -18.04 -0.71 49.89
CA VAL A 80 -19.08 -1.51 49.23
C VAL A 80 -20.44 -1.09 49.77
N TYR A 81 -21.37 -0.75 48.88
CA TYR A 81 -22.72 -0.32 49.19
C TYR A 81 -23.75 -1.26 48.59
N LYS A 82 -24.81 -1.54 49.36
CA LYS A 82 -26.03 -2.20 48.87
C LYS A 82 -27.18 -1.21 49.06
N GLY A 83 -27.67 -0.62 47.97
CA GLY A 83 -28.48 0.60 48.03
C GLY A 83 -27.69 1.74 48.69
N SER A 84 -28.31 2.47 49.63
CA SER A 84 -27.65 3.53 50.40
C SER A 84 -26.79 3.01 51.57
N LYS A 85 -26.89 1.72 51.92
CA LYS A 85 -26.22 1.16 53.11
C LYS A 85 -24.80 0.67 52.79
N LYS A 86 -23.80 1.26 53.45
CA LYS A 86 -22.41 0.77 53.44
C LYS A 86 -22.34 -0.59 54.15
N LYS A 87 -21.78 -1.59 53.47
CA LYS A 87 -21.58 -2.94 53.99
C LYS A 87 -20.19 -3.14 54.58
N GLY A 88 -19.20 -2.43 54.08
CA GLY A 88 -17.83 -2.48 54.59
C GLY A 88 -16.87 -1.63 53.77
N SER A 89 -15.60 -1.61 54.20
CA SER A 89 -14.49 -1.04 53.45
C SER A 89 -13.37 -2.06 53.38
N TYR A 90 -12.94 -2.39 52.17
CA TYR A 90 -12.08 -3.54 51.90
C TYR A 90 -10.82 -3.09 51.14
N ALA A 91 -9.66 -3.63 51.51
CA ALA A 91 -8.45 -3.44 50.71
C ALA A 91 -8.59 -4.12 49.33
N SER A 92 -9.20 -5.31 49.32
CA SER A 92 -9.63 -6.03 48.13
C SER A 92 -11.00 -6.65 48.39
N PHE A 93 -11.90 -6.53 47.41
CA PHE A 93 -13.24 -7.09 47.46
C PHE A 93 -13.36 -8.21 46.43
N LYS A 94 -13.45 -9.45 46.88
CA LYS A 94 -13.49 -10.64 46.02
C LYS A 94 -14.87 -11.27 46.00
N VAL A 95 -15.41 -11.50 44.80
CA VAL A 95 -16.69 -12.18 44.59
C VAL A 95 -16.51 -13.37 43.66
N ILE A 96 -17.13 -14.49 44.02
CA ILE A 96 -17.14 -15.74 43.28
C ILE A 96 -18.58 -16.11 42.92
N PRO A 97 -18.80 -16.67 41.72
CA PRO A 97 -20.11 -17.12 41.33
C PRO A 97 -20.53 -18.33 42.17
N VAL A 98 -21.83 -18.46 42.47
CA VAL A 98 -22.38 -19.64 43.16
C VAL A 98 -22.49 -20.82 42.20
N LYS A 99 -22.81 -20.55 40.92
CA LYS A 99 -22.83 -21.52 39.82
C LYS A 99 -21.87 -21.08 38.71
N PRO A 100 -21.15 -21.99 38.04
CA PRO A 100 -20.17 -21.61 37.01
C PRO A 100 -20.71 -20.74 35.87
N ASP A 101 -22.00 -20.87 35.53
CA ASP A 101 -22.69 -20.15 34.46
C ASP A 101 -23.25 -18.78 34.88
N SER A 102 -23.15 -18.42 36.17
CA SER A 102 -23.53 -17.09 36.64
C SER A 102 -22.65 -16.02 35.98
N SER A 103 -23.25 -14.89 35.60
CA SER A 103 -22.52 -13.73 35.09
C SER A 103 -22.75 -12.50 35.96
N LEU A 104 -21.76 -11.59 35.95
CA LEU A 104 -21.77 -10.33 36.68
C LEU A 104 -21.46 -9.21 35.72
N SER A 105 -22.29 -8.17 35.75
CA SER A 105 -22.11 -6.97 34.95
C SER A 105 -21.38 -5.90 35.75
N ILE A 106 -20.39 -5.25 35.14
CA ILE A 106 -19.71 -4.06 35.69
C ILE A 106 -20.07 -2.88 34.80
N ASN A 107 -20.77 -1.89 35.35
CA ASN A 107 -21.33 -0.75 34.61
C ASN A 107 -22.09 -1.19 33.34
N GLY A 108 -22.91 -2.23 33.46
CA GLY A 108 -23.75 -2.74 32.37
C GLY A 108 -23.06 -3.71 31.40
N ARG A 109 -21.73 -3.87 31.42
CA ARG A 109 -21.04 -4.89 30.59
C ARG A 109 -20.98 -6.23 31.33
N PRO A 110 -21.50 -7.33 30.75
CA PRO A 110 -21.52 -8.64 31.41
C PRO A 110 -20.16 -9.35 31.30
N TYR A 111 -19.82 -10.12 32.32
CA TYR A 111 -18.61 -10.93 32.41
C TYR A 111 -18.92 -12.25 33.11
N GLN A 112 -18.16 -13.31 32.80
CA GLN A 112 -18.25 -14.59 33.50
C GLN A 112 -17.10 -14.77 34.49
N GLY A 113 -17.21 -15.77 35.35
CA GLY A 113 -16.19 -16.12 36.32
C GLY A 113 -16.24 -15.27 37.58
N SER A 114 -15.09 -15.13 38.24
CA SER A 114 -14.93 -14.45 39.52
C SER A 114 -14.19 -13.12 39.37
N PHE A 115 -14.27 -12.28 40.40
CA PHE A 115 -13.71 -10.94 40.37
C PHE A 115 -12.99 -10.60 41.67
N SER A 116 -11.83 -9.98 41.53
CA SER A 116 -11.13 -9.28 42.62
C SER A 116 -11.08 -7.80 42.28
N PHE A 117 -11.78 -6.98 43.06
CA PHE A 117 -11.72 -5.53 42.95
C PHE A 117 -10.70 -4.98 43.94
N LYS A 118 -9.92 -3.99 43.52
CA LYS A 118 -9.05 -3.19 44.40
C LYS A 118 -9.05 -1.72 43.98
N ALA A 119 -8.59 -0.85 44.88
CA ALA A 119 -8.21 0.51 44.51
C ALA A 119 -6.75 0.50 44.03
N GLU A 120 -6.49 1.03 42.83
CA GLU A 120 -5.16 1.17 42.21
C GLU A 120 -5.09 2.58 41.61
N ASP A 121 -4.08 3.37 41.99
CA ASP A 121 -3.90 4.77 41.55
C ASP A 121 -5.14 5.67 41.75
N GLY A 122 -5.89 5.44 42.84
CA GLY A 122 -7.11 6.19 43.14
C GLY A 122 -8.35 5.75 42.37
N TYR A 123 -8.25 4.72 41.53
CA TYR A 123 -9.36 4.20 40.71
C TYR A 123 -9.72 2.76 41.08
N ILE A 124 -10.94 2.34 40.76
CA ILE A 124 -11.37 0.95 40.89
C ILE A 124 -10.73 0.15 39.76
N ARG A 125 -10.08 -0.96 40.14
CA ARG A 125 -9.41 -1.84 39.18
C ARG A 125 -9.83 -3.29 39.40
N PRO A 126 -10.82 -3.79 38.63
CA PRO A 126 -11.23 -5.19 38.68
C PRO A 126 -10.18 -6.09 38.01
N ILE A 127 -10.00 -7.27 38.59
CA ILE A 127 -9.31 -8.42 37.98
C ILE A 127 -10.36 -9.51 37.83
N ASN A 128 -10.64 -9.92 36.60
CA ASN A 128 -11.59 -10.98 36.27
C ASN A 128 -10.82 -12.30 36.07
N THR A 129 -11.12 -13.29 36.90
CA THR A 129 -10.63 -14.67 36.74
C THR A 129 -11.70 -15.51 36.07
N VAL A 130 -11.44 -15.96 34.84
CA VAL A 130 -12.43 -16.58 33.93
C VAL A 130 -11.84 -17.85 33.30
N TYR A 131 -12.68 -18.86 33.01
CA TYR A 131 -12.23 -20.07 32.30
C TYR A 131 -11.83 -19.76 30.86
N MET A 132 -10.83 -20.49 30.34
CA MET A 132 -10.21 -20.20 29.04
C MET A 132 -11.21 -20.11 27.89
N GLU A 133 -12.14 -21.06 27.78
CA GLU A 133 -13.11 -21.05 26.68
C GLU A 133 -14.09 -19.87 26.78
N ASP A 134 -14.46 -19.44 27.99
CA ASP A 134 -15.30 -18.26 28.20
C ASP A 134 -14.54 -16.95 28.00
N TYR A 135 -13.24 -16.94 28.33
CA TYR A 135 -12.33 -15.84 27.98
C TYR A 135 -12.28 -15.65 26.46
N LEU A 136 -12.11 -16.73 25.70
CA LEU A 136 -12.05 -16.68 24.23
C LEU A 136 -13.36 -16.20 23.60
N LYS A 137 -14.52 -16.49 24.21
CA LYS A 137 -15.81 -15.92 23.77
C LYS A 137 -15.86 -14.40 23.89
N GLY A 138 -15.04 -13.81 24.75
CA GLY A 138 -14.86 -12.36 24.87
C GLY A 138 -13.75 -11.78 23.98
N VAL A 139 -12.82 -12.59 23.49
CA VAL A 139 -11.67 -12.15 22.67
C VAL A 139 -11.94 -12.33 21.17
N VAL A 140 -12.25 -13.55 20.73
CA VAL A 140 -12.35 -13.90 19.30
C VAL A 140 -13.32 -13.00 18.51
N PRO A 141 -14.52 -12.63 19.01
CA PRO A 141 -15.41 -11.73 18.28
C PRO A 141 -14.90 -10.28 18.14
N LEU A 142 -13.97 -9.86 19.00
CA LEU A 142 -13.34 -8.53 18.95
C LEU A 142 -12.09 -8.52 18.06
N GLU A 143 -11.42 -9.66 17.91
CA GLU A 143 -10.27 -9.81 17.04
C GLU A 143 -10.65 -10.12 15.58
N MET A 144 -11.73 -10.89 15.38
CA MET A 144 -12.13 -11.33 14.04
C MET A 144 -13.65 -11.21 13.83
N PRO A 145 -14.11 -10.52 12.76
CA PRO A 145 -15.53 -10.40 12.47
C PRO A 145 -16.24 -11.75 12.38
N ALA A 146 -17.29 -11.92 13.17
CA ALA A 146 -17.94 -13.24 13.34
C ALA A 146 -18.59 -13.81 12.07
N LEU A 147 -18.79 -12.99 11.03
CA LEU A 147 -19.33 -13.41 9.73
C LEU A 147 -18.27 -13.94 8.77
N TRP A 148 -16.97 -13.86 9.11
CA TRP A 148 -15.91 -14.45 8.31
C TRP A 148 -16.00 -15.97 8.28
N HIS A 149 -15.21 -16.56 7.38
CA HIS A 149 -15.20 -17.99 7.12
C HIS A 149 -14.88 -18.80 8.38
N ALA A 150 -15.56 -19.92 8.59
CA ALA A 150 -15.46 -20.71 9.83
C ALA A 150 -14.02 -21.20 10.10
N GLU A 151 -13.28 -21.56 9.05
CA GLU A 151 -11.88 -21.99 9.16
C GLU A 151 -10.95 -20.85 9.64
N ALA A 152 -11.19 -19.61 9.23
CA ALA A 152 -10.46 -18.45 9.75
C ALA A 152 -10.79 -18.22 11.24
N LEU A 153 -12.06 -18.35 11.63
CA LEU A 153 -12.48 -18.23 13.04
C LEU A 153 -11.84 -19.32 13.91
N LYS A 154 -11.70 -20.55 13.41
CA LYS A 154 -11.01 -21.65 14.10
C LYS A 154 -9.52 -21.36 14.26
N ALA A 155 -8.85 -20.90 13.20
CA ALA A 155 -7.45 -20.50 13.26
C ALA A 155 -7.23 -19.39 14.30
N GLN A 156 -8.08 -18.36 14.30
CA GLN A 156 -8.04 -17.28 15.29
C GLN A 156 -8.29 -17.79 16.71
N ALA A 157 -9.26 -18.70 16.92
CA ALA A 157 -9.55 -19.25 18.24
C ALA A 157 -8.34 -20.01 18.81
N ILE A 158 -7.66 -20.83 17.98
CA ILE A 158 -6.46 -21.57 18.38
C ILE A 158 -5.28 -20.62 18.65
N ALA A 159 -5.03 -19.65 17.78
CA ALA A 159 -3.97 -18.66 17.99
C ALA A 159 -4.22 -17.83 19.26
N ALA A 160 -5.44 -17.36 19.48
CA ALA A 160 -5.81 -16.60 20.67
C ALA A 160 -5.67 -17.43 21.96
N ARG A 161 -6.09 -18.71 21.95
CA ARG A 161 -5.92 -19.65 23.07
C ARG A 161 -4.46 -19.89 23.40
N THR A 162 -3.65 -20.12 22.36
CA THR A 162 -2.21 -20.35 22.49
C THR A 162 -1.53 -19.15 23.13
N TYR A 163 -1.80 -17.94 22.64
CA TYR A 163 -1.28 -16.69 23.21
C TYR A 163 -1.68 -16.50 24.67
N ALA A 164 -2.95 -16.75 25.00
CA ALA A 164 -3.46 -16.59 26.36
C ALA A 164 -2.79 -17.59 27.33
N LEU A 165 -2.68 -18.87 26.96
CA LEU A 165 -2.02 -19.88 27.79
C LEU A 165 -0.53 -19.61 27.96
N ARG A 166 0.14 -19.08 26.93
CA ARG A 166 1.54 -18.66 27.03
C ARG A 166 1.75 -17.60 28.12
N HIS A 167 0.74 -16.78 28.37
CA HIS A 167 0.74 -15.71 29.36
C HIS A 167 -0.04 -16.03 30.64
N GLN A 168 -0.43 -17.28 30.87
CA GLN A 168 -1.34 -17.67 31.95
C GLN A 168 -0.83 -17.33 33.36
N SER A 169 0.48 -17.33 33.55
CA SER A 169 1.12 -16.96 34.83
C SER A 169 1.14 -15.45 35.10
N THR A 170 0.64 -14.64 34.17
CA THR A 170 0.61 -13.18 34.27
C THR A 170 -0.82 -12.64 34.29
N ILE A 171 -1.04 -11.57 35.07
CA ILE A 171 -2.29 -10.81 34.99
C ILE A 171 -2.20 -9.91 33.76
N ILE A 172 -2.79 -10.37 32.65
CA ILE A 172 -2.90 -9.62 31.41
C ILE A 172 -3.89 -8.46 31.57
N ASP A 173 -3.84 -7.45 30.70
CA ASP A 173 -4.89 -6.41 30.63
C ASP A 173 -5.76 -6.54 29.36
N ASP A 174 -6.93 -5.90 29.39
CA ASP A 174 -7.94 -5.91 28.33
C ASP A 174 -7.67 -4.88 27.21
N THR A 175 -6.41 -4.48 27.04
CA THR A 175 -5.97 -3.55 25.99
C THR A 175 -5.22 -4.28 24.88
N VAL A 176 -4.90 -3.54 23.81
CA VAL A 176 -4.05 -4.00 22.70
C VAL A 176 -2.61 -4.36 23.11
N SER A 177 -2.23 -4.15 24.38
CA SER A 177 -0.96 -4.63 24.93
C SER A 177 -0.93 -6.17 25.03
N TYR A 178 -2.11 -6.79 25.14
CA TYR A 178 -2.30 -8.25 25.08
C TYR A 178 -3.38 -8.58 24.05
N GLN A 179 -4.63 -8.72 24.50
CA GLN A 179 -5.78 -9.06 23.67
C GLN A 179 -6.99 -8.26 24.16
N VAL A 180 -7.82 -7.79 23.23
CA VAL A 180 -9.01 -7.04 23.62
C VAL A 180 -10.06 -8.02 24.17
N TYR A 181 -10.40 -7.88 25.46
CA TYR A 181 -11.36 -8.74 26.14
C TYR A 181 -12.70 -8.03 26.38
N GLY A 182 -13.75 -8.54 25.75
CA GLY A 182 -15.10 -7.99 25.77
C GLY A 182 -15.99 -8.42 26.92
N GLY A 183 -15.56 -9.38 27.74
CA GLY A 183 -16.45 -10.07 28.68
C GLY A 183 -17.39 -11.05 27.97
N ALA A 184 -18.60 -11.22 28.49
CA ALA A 184 -19.59 -12.18 27.98
C ALA A 184 -20.38 -11.65 26.77
N ALA A 185 -19.68 -11.09 25.77
CA ALA A 185 -20.24 -10.49 24.56
C ALA A 185 -20.07 -11.38 23.31
N GLY A 186 -20.08 -12.70 23.48
CA GLY A 186 -19.79 -13.67 22.42
C GLY A 186 -20.79 -13.66 21.26
N HIS A 187 -20.43 -14.36 20.18
CA HIS A 187 -21.28 -14.52 18.99
C HIS A 187 -21.39 -16.00 18.63
N TYR A 188 -22.56 -16.49 18.23
CA TYR A 188 -22.78 -17.94 18.04
C TYR A 188 -21.79 -18.61 17.06
N ARG A 189 -21.40 -17.90 15.98
CA ARG A 189 -20.41 -18.39 14.99
C ARG A 189 -18.99 -18.53 15.57
N THR A 190 -18.51 -17.51 16.29
CA THR A 190 -17.19 -17.56 16.94
C THR A 190 -17.20 -18.56 18.09
N ASN A 191 -18.27 -18.62 18.87
CA ASN A 191 -18.46 -19.61 19.93
C ASN A 191 -18.41 -21.04 19.38
N SER A 192 -19.01 -21.29 18.21
CA SER A 192 -18.94 -22.59 17.54
C SER A 192 -17.51 -22.94 17.12
N ALA A 193 -16.74 -21.99 16.59
CA ALA A 193 -15.33 -22.20 16.24
C ALA A 193 -14.45 -22.47 17.49
N ILE A 194 -14.71 -21.75 18.58
CA ILE A 194 -14.05 -21.95 19.89
C ILE A 194 -14.33 -23.37 20.39
N GLU A 195 -15.60 -23.80 20.40
CA GLU A 195 -16.00 -25.13 20.88
C GLU A 195 -15.40 -26.26 20.03
N GLN A 196 -15.45 -26.14 18.69
CA GLN A 196 -14.86 -27.13 17.78
C GLN A 196 -13.34 -27.28 17.95
N THR A 197 -12.67 -26.25 18.47
CA THR A 197 -11.22 -26.21 18.69
C THR A 197 -10.85 -26.23 20.18
N LYS A 198 -11.78 -26.62 21.06
CA LYS A 198 -11.61 -26.58 22.52
C LYS A 198 -10.28 -27.20 22.96
N GLY A 199 -9.46 -26.45 23.69
CA GLY A 199 -8.17 -26.93 24.19
C GLY A 199 -7.08 -27.19 23.14
N MET A 200 -7.32 -26.94 21.85
CA MET A 200 -6.26 -26.99 20.83
C MET A 200 -5.33 -25.78 20.94
N VAL A 201 -4.02 -26.03 21.01
CA VAL A 201 -2.95 -25.04 21.13
C VAL A 201 -1.82 -25.35 20.15
N ILE A 202 -1.01 -24.35 19.84
CA ILE A 202 0.17 -24.49 18.96
C ILE A 202 1.42 -24.62 19.82
N LYS A 203 2.25 -25.61 19.52
CA LYS A 203 3.51 -25.89 20.23
C LYS A 203 4.70 -26.02 19.28
N HIS A 204 5.86 -25.61 19.75
CA HIS A 204 7.16 -25.82 19.10
C HIS A 204 8.08 -26.49 20.13
N ASP A 205 8.71 -27.61 19.78
CA ASP A 205 9.52 -28.41 20.69
C ASP A 205 8.83 -28.77 22.02
N GLY A 206 7.51 -29.00 21.98
CA GLY A 206 6.70 -29.35 23.15
C GLY A 206 6.26 -28.17 24.02
N GLU A 207 6.70 -26.96 23.71
CA GLU A 207 6.37 -25.74 24.45
C GLU A 207 5.30 -24.92 23.71
N ILE A 208 4.36 -24.33 24.45
CA ILE A 208 3.35 -23.42 23.89
C ILE A 208 4.06 -22.20 23.28
N ILE A 209 3.75 -21.90 22.01
CA ILE A 209 4.42 -20.82 21.29
C ILE A 209 3.89 -19.43 21.67
N GLU A 210 4.65 -18.42 21.26
CA GLU A 210 4.21 -17.04 21.22
C GLU A 210 3.37 -16.77 19.95
N ALA A 211 2.07 -17.03 20.01
CA ALA A 211 1.15 -16.99 18.86
C ALA A 211 0.65 -15.55 18.54
N PHE A 212 1.56 -14.66 18.15
CA PHE A 212 1.21 -13.29 17.73
C PHE A 212 0.31 -13.28 16.50
N PHE A 213 -0.59 -12.29 16.42
CA PHE A 213 -1.45 -12.06 15.25
C PHE A 213 -1.74 -10.57 15.09
N SER A 214 -2.04 -10.13 13.87
CA SER A 214 -2.40 -8.73 13.57
C SER A 214 -3.42 -8.66 12.44
N SER A 215 -4.03 -7.48 12.23
CA SER A 215 -5.09 -7.33 11.24
C SER A 215 -4.63 -7.64 9.82
N SER A 216 -3.53 -7.03 9.38
CA SER A 216 -2.96 -7.26 8.05
C SER A 216 -1.44 -7.13 8.10
N ASN A 217 -0.73 -8.10 7.53
CA ASN A 217 0.74 -8.10 7.49
C ASN A 217 1.28 -7.25 6.33
N GLY A 218 0.44 -6.79 5.41
CA GLY A 218 0.86 -5.94 4.28
C GLY A 218 1.43 -6.72 3.11
N GLY A 219 1.20 -8.03 3.05
CA GLY A 219 1.72 -8.94 2.02
C GLY A 219 3.04 -9.61 2.39
N MET A 220 3.57 -9.35 3.59
CA MET A 220 4.81 -9.93 4.09
C MET A 220 4.73 -10.10 5.60
N THR A 221 4.91 -11.31 6.11
CA THR A 221 5.04 -11.55 7.56
C THR A 221 6.37 -11.02 8.07
N GLU A 222 6.46 -10.74 9.37
CA GLU A 222 7.65 -10.18 10.01
C GLU A 222 8.22 -11.11 11.09
N SER A 223 9.53 -11.03 11.32
CA SER A 223 10.21 -11.68 12.44
C SER A 223 9.96 -10.96 13.77
N ASN A 224 9.80 -11.71 14.86
CA ASN A 224 9.68 -11.16 16.20
C ASN A 224 10.90 -10.29 16.58
N SER A 225 12.12 -10.67 16.17
CA SER A 225 13.35 -9.95 16.51
C SER A 225 13.45 -8.58 15.82
N ASN A 226 12.76 -8.41 14.69
CA ASN A 226 12.74 -7.15 13.95
C ASN A 226 11.75 -6.14 14.58
N VAL A 227 10.69 -6.64 15.21
CA VAL A 227 9.68 -5.79 15.89
C VAL A 227 10.06 -5.53 17.35
N TRP A 228 10.49 -6.56 18.07
CA TRP A 228 10.84 -6.50 19.49
C TRP A 228 12.30 -6.89 19.68
N SER A 229 13.16 -5.90 19.90
CA SER A 229 14.63 -6.03 19.90
C SER A 229 15.23 -6.86 21.06
N SER A 230 14.42 -7.52 21.87
CA SER A 230 14.84 -8.22 23.09
C SER A 230 14.87 -9.75 22.97
N GLY A 231 14.63 -10.31 21.78
CA GLY A 231 14.55 -11.77 21.59
C GLY A 231 15.35 -12.28 20.40
N ASN A 232 15.82 -13.51 20.50
CA ASN A 232 16.31 -14.26 19.34
C ASN A 232 15.16 -14.47 18.33
N PRO A 233 15.46 -14.54 17.03
CA PRO A 233 14.48 -14.94 16.03
C PRO A 233 13.86 -16.29 16.40
N LEU A 234 12.54 -16.36 16.40
CA LEU A 234 11.78 -17.59 16.63
C LEU A 234 11.51 -18.25 15.27
N ALA A 235 11.87 -19.52 15.11
CA ALA A 235 11.76 -20.24 13.82
C ALA A 235 10.32 -20.23 13.26
N TYR A 236 9.34 -20.38 14.16
CA TYR A 236 7.91 -20.34 13.85
C TYR A 236 7.35 -18.92 13.61
N LEU A 237 8.16 -17.86 13.67
CA LEU A 237 7.80 -16.49 13.32
C LEU A 237 8.75 -15.95 12.25
N SER A 238 8.72 -16.59 11.08
CA SER A 238 9.58 -16.26 9.95
C SER A 238 8.94 -15.26 8.98
N ILE A 239 9.80 -14.57 8.24
CA ILE A 239 9.43 -13.60 7.19
C ILE A 239 9.09 -14.39 5.92
N LYS A 240 7.89 -14.17 5.40
CA LYS A 240 7.34 -14.85 4.23
C LYS A 240 6.38 -13.93 3.50
N GLU A 241 6.37 -14.03 2.17
CA GLU A 241 5.35 -13.36 1.36
C GLU A 241 3.98 -14.01 1.63
N ASP A 242 2.95 -13.17 1.78
CA ASP A 242 1.57 -13.61 2.02
C ASP A 242 0.64 -13.04 0.94
N PHE A 243 0.45 -13.81 -0.12
CA PHE A 243 -0.38 -13.43 -1.27
C PHE A 243 -1.87 -13.26 -0.93
N TYR A 244 -2.31 -13.84 0.18
CA TYR A 244 -3.69 -13.75 0.63
C TYR A 244 -3.95 -12.53 1.51
N ASP A 245 -2.92 -11.81 1.97
CA ASP A 245 -3.12 -10.53 2.64
C ASP A 245 -3.53 -9.47 1.61
N PRO A 246 -4.59 -8.68 1.88
CA PRO A 246 -5.08 -7.67 0.94
C PRO A 246 -4.17 -6.43 0.83
N LYS A 247 -2.99 -6.43 1.48
CA LYS A 247 -2.04 -5.33 1.50
C LYS A 247 -2.69 -4.01 1.90
N THR A 248 -3.35 -4.01 3.06
CA THR A 248 -4.17 -2.87 3.53
C THR A 248 -3.39 -1.56 3.48
N SER A 249 -3.70 -0.69 2.52
CA SER A 249 -2.93 0.54 2.30
C SER A 249 -3.20 1.61 3.37
N TRP A 250 -2.18 2.40 3.67
CA TRP A 250 -2.27 3.63 4.45
C TRP A 250 -1.32 4.70 3.89
N GLU A 251 -1.64 5.96 4.12
CA GLU A 251 -0.83 7.07 3.63
C GLU A 251 -0.80 8.28 4.57
N ILE A 252 0.31 9.01 4.52
CA ILE A 252 0.50 10.33 5.12
C ILE A 252 0.86 11.27 3.98
N THR A 253 -0.01 12.23 3.70
CA THR A 253 0.29 13.32 2.77
C THR A 253 0.13 14.65 3.49
N LEU A 254 1.19 15.46 3.51
CA LEU A 254 1.20 16.75 4.19
C LEU A 254 1.97 17.82 3.41
N ASP A 255 1.50 19.06 3.46
CA ASP A 255 2.28 20.22 3.03
C ASP A 255 3.36 20.53 4.06
N LYS A 256 4.59 20.82 3.62
CA LYS A 256 5.66 21.21 4.54
C LYS A 256 5.36 22.54 5.23
N GLN A 257 4.67 23.46 4.55
CA GLN A 257 4.21 24.73 5.12
C GLN A 257 2.71 24.67 5.43
N GLN A 258 2.36 24.72 6.71
CA GLN A 258 0.99 24.67 7.23
C GLN A 258 0.35 26.05 7.34
N ILE A 259 1.12 27.08 7.69
CA ILE A 259 0.68 28.47 7.78
C ILE A 259 1.75 29.36 7.16
N ASP A 260 1.36 30.24 6.24
CA ASP A 260 2.23 31.29 5.71
C ASP A 260 2.12 32.54 6.59
N LEU A 261 3.18 32.83 7.36
CA LEU A 261 3.25 33.97 8.26
C LEU A 261 3.76 35.26 7.59
N SER A 262 4.12 35.24 6.31
CA SER A 262 4.79 36.37 5.64
C SER A 262 4.02 37.69 5.69
N LYS A 263 2.69 37.62 5.87
CA LYS A 263 1.78 38.78 5.95
C LYS A 263 1.25 39.06 7.35
N MET A 264 1.71 38.36 8.38
CA MET A 264 1.18 38.44 9.73
C MET A 264 2.10 39.28 10.63
N ASP A 265 1.50 40.17 11.42
CA ASP A 265 2.21 40.87 12.49
C ASP A 265 2.36 39.93 13.70
N LEU A 266 3.58 39.48 13.93
CA LEU A 266 3.89 38.57 15.04
C LEU A 266 3.88 39.25 16.41
N SER A 267 3.84 40.58 16.46
CA SER A 267 3.65 41.35 17.70
C SER A 267 2.16 41.57 18.04
N LYS A 268 1.24 41.18 17.15
CA LYS A 268 -0.22 41.29 17.34
C LYS A 268 -0.96 40.00 16.99
N PRO A 269 -0.66 38.88 17.69
CA PRO A 269 -1.29 37.59 17.40
C PRO A 269 -2.82 37.63 17.45
N GLU A 270 -3.43 38.48 18.28
CA GLU A 270 -4.87 38.62 18.40
C GLU A 270 -5.59 39.00 17.09
N GLU A 271 -4.91 39.66 16.15
CA GLU A 271 -5.51 40.09 14.88
C GLU A 271 -5.76 38.92 13.91
N TRP A 272 -5.00 37.83 14.01
CA TRP A 272 -5.01 36.75 13.03
C TRP A 272 -5.09 35.34 13.63
N TRP A 273 -4.77 35.16 14.91
CA TRP A 273 -4.62 33.83 15.50
C TRP A 273 -5.91 33.00 15.40
N THR A 274 -7.07 33.61 15.59
CA THR A 274 -8.35 32.88 15.53
C THR A 274 -8.82 32.61 14.10
N SER A 275 -8.42 33.44 13.12
CA SER A 275 -8.90 33.34 11.73
C SER A 275 -8.04 32.47 10.83
N VAL A 276 -6.81 32.18 11.24
CA VAL A 276 -5.84 31.38 10.48
C VAL A 276 -5.88 29.95 10.97
N GLU A 277 -5.90 28.97 10.08
CA GLU A 277 -5.82 27.56 10.45
C GLU A 277 -4.72 26.84 9.66
N GLU A 278 -4.15 25.78 10.24
CA GLU A 278 -3.27 24.87 9.51
C GLU A 278 -4.01 24.18 8.36
N LYS A 279 -3.29 23.96 7.24
CA LYS A 279 -3.82 23.30 6.04
C LYS A 279 -4.26 21.85 6.32
N GLU A 280 -3.42 21.08 7.00
CA GLU A 280 -3.65 19.66 7.26
C GLU A 280 -4.52 19.49 8.52
N LYS A 281 -5.56 18.65 8.43
CA LYS A 281 -6.63 18.56 9.45
C LYS A 281 -6.65 17.24 10.24
N THR A 282 -5.83 16.27 9.89
CA THR A 282 -5.84 14.91 10.47
C THR A 282 -4.64 14.65 11.37
N VAL A 283 -3.44 14.94 10.88
CA VAL A 283 -2.14 14.76 11.55
C VAL A 283 -1.81 15.95 12.45
N VAL A 284 -2.02 17.19 12.00
CA VAL A 284 -1.69 18.40 12.78
C VAL A 284 -2.37 18.42 14.17
N PRO A 285 -3.68 18.12 14.32
CA PRO A 285 -4.28 18.07 15.65
C PRO A 285 -3.63 17.06 16.59
N LYS A 286 -3.16 15.92 16.05
CA LYS A 286 -2.45 14.88 16.83
C LYS A 286 -1.06 15.32 17.23
N LEU A 287 -0.34 16.01 16.34
CA LEU A 287 0.94 16.65 16.67
C LEU A 287 0.78 17.71 17.77
N LYS A 288 -0.27 18.54 17.70
CA LYS A 288 -0.60 19.50 18.78
C LYS A 288 -0.89 18.79 20.10
N ALA A 289 -1.68 17.71 20.08
CA ALA A 289 -1.96 16.92 21.28
C ALA A 289 -0.67 16.32 21.88
N TRP A 290 0.23 15.82 21.02
CA TRP A 290 1.54 15.34 21.45
C TRP A 290 2.37 16.47 22.09
N LEU A 291 2.46 17.65 21.47
CA LEU A 291 3.17 18.81 22.05
C LEU A 291 2.60 19.20 23.42
N LYS A 292 1.27 19.24 23.56
CA LYS A 292 0.59 19.54 24.84
C LYS A 292 0.96 18.55 25.94
N ASN A 293 1.13 17.28 25.59
CA ASN A 293 1.56 16.24 26.52
C ASN A 293 3.08 16.23 26.77
N ASN A 294 3.87 17.00 26.01
CA ASN A 294 5.33 17.01 26.04
C ASN A 294 5.90 18.42 26.21
N GLY A 295 5.46 19.13 27.27
CA GLY A 295 6.02 20.41 27.68
C GLY A 295 5.18 21.66 27.37
N TYR A 296 4.08 21.51 26.62
CA TYR A 296 3.18 22.62 26.25
C TYR A 296 1.75 22.45 26.78
N ALA A 297 1.60 21.94 28.01
CA ALA A 297 0.30 21.66 28.61
C ALA A 297 -0.58 22.93 28.68
N GLN A 298 -1.85 22.80 28.28
CA GLN A 298 -2.83 23.90 28.22
C GLN A 298 -2.42 25.11 27.35
N LYS A 299 -1.43 24.95 26.46
CA LYS A 299 -1.01 26.01 25.55
C LYS A 299 -1.85 26.05 24.27
N ASP A 300 -2.03 27.26 23.75
CA ASP A 300 -2.60 27.51 22.43
C ASP A 300 -1.45 27.54 21.40
N ILE A 301 -1.48 26.61 20.44
CA ILE A 301 -0.36 26.27 19.56
C ILE A 301 -0.78 26.36 18.11
N LYS A 302 0.07 26.97 17.27
CA LYS A 302 -0.03 26.89 15.81
C LYS A 302 1.23 26.29 15.20
N ILE A 303 1.07 25.16 14.49
CA ILE A 303 2.17 24.52 13.75
C ILE A 303 2.26 25.21 12.40
N THR A 304 3.39 25.86 12.12
CA THR A 304 3.60 26.62 10.89
C THR A 304 4.27 25.79 9.82
N GLU A 305 5.18 24.89 10.20
CA GLU A 305 5.89 24.02 9.26
C GLU A 305 6.16 22.63 9.83
N ILE A 306 6.16 21.65 8.93
CA ILE A 306 6.59 20.27 9.13
C ILE A 306 7.66 19.98 8.07
N PRO A 307 8.88 20.52 8.22
CA PRO A 307 9.91 20.44 7.18
C PRO A 307 10.46 19.02 6.98
N LEU A 308 10.31 18.14 7.96
CA LEU A 308 10.85 16.79 7.95
C LEU A 308 9.85 15.81 8.56
N LEU A 309 9.57 14.73 7.83
CA LEU A 309 9.00 13.49 8.33
C LEU A 309 9.57 12.37 7.46
N THR A 310 10.38 11.49 8.05
CA THR A 310 11.02 10.37 7.35
C THR A 310 11.08 9.15 8.24
N PHE A 311 11.16 7.97 7.61
CA PHE A 311 11.39 6.69 8.27
C PHE A 311 12.63 6.01 7.70
N SER A 312 13.31 5.20 8.51
CA SER A 312 14.60 4.58 8.18
C SER A 312 14.84 3.31 8.99
N ASP A 313 16.00 2.67 8.76
CA ASP A 313 16.39 1.40 9.38
C ASP A 313 15.36 0.30 9.10
N GLU A 314 15.13 0.07 7.80
CA GLU A 314 14.31 -1.00 7.27
C GLU A 314 14.92 -2.37 7.60
N LYS A 315 14.08 -3.28 8.07
CA LYS A 315 14.46 -4.67 8.39
C LYS A 315 14.13 -5.60 7.23
N THR A 316 14.55 -6.85 7.36
CA THR A 316 14.41 -7.87 6.32
C THR A 316 12.95 -8.13 5.89
N GLY A 317 11.95 -7.83 6.73
CA GLY A 317 10.53 -7.87 6.38
C GLY A 317 9.97 -6.55 5.79
N GLY A 318 10.83 -5.58 5.45
CA GLY A 318 10.46 -4.29 4.87
C GLY A 318 9.99 -3.24 5.89
N ARG A 319 9.93 -3.59 7.18
CA ARG A 319 9.43 -2.68 8.22
C ARG A 319 10.53 -1.76 8.74
N VAL A 320 10.21 -0.47 8.87
CA VAL A 320 11.10 0.57 9.41
C VAL A 320 11.08 0.56 10.94
N THR A 321 12.24 0.73 11.58
CA THR A 321 12.30 0.81 13.06
C THR A 321 12.67 2.19 13.58
N LYS A 322 13.15 3.08 12.71
CA LYS A 322 13.56 4.44 13.05
C LYS A 322 12.82 5.47 12.21
N GLY A 323 12.85 6.72 12.67
CA GLY A 323 12.43 7.85 11.87
C GLY A 323 12.84 9.19 12.47
N SER A 324 12.58 10.25 11.71
CA SER A 324 12.85 11.63 12.12
C SER A 324 11.65 12.52 11.79
N ILE A 325 11.38 13.49 12.66
CA ILE A 325 10.33 14.50 12.47
C ILE A 325 10.81 15.84 13.01
N GLN A 326 10.50 16.92 12.28
CA GLN A 326 10.72 18.30 12.74
C GLN A 326 9.42 19.09 12.62
N LEU A 327 9.12 19.87 13.66
CA LEU A 327 7.98 20.77 13.75
C LEU A 327 8.49 22.18 14.07
N ASN A 328 8.06 23.17 13.30
CA ASN A 328 8.21 24.58 13.61
C ASN A 328 6.82 25.13 13.98
N PHE A 329 6.72 25.85 15.08
CA PHE A 329 5.44 26.30 15.62
C PHE A 329 5.58 27.54 16.50
N TYR A 330 4.44 28.11 16.87
CA TYR A 330 4.34 29.20 17.84
C TYR A 330 3.35 28.84 18.95
N VAL A 331 3.56 29.46 20.11
CA VAL A 331 2.68 29.37 21.28
C VAL A 331 2.16 30.77 21.56
N ARG A 332 0.84 30.93 21.66
CA ARG A 332 0.19 32.25 21.66
C ARG A 332 0.70 33.20 22.75
N ASP A 333 1.00 32.66 23.93
CA ASP A 333 1.42 33.42 25.10
C ASP A 333 2.95 33.44 25.30
N LEU A 334 3.71 32.94 24.32
CA LEU A 334 5.17 32.93 24.38
C LEU A 334 5.73 34.02 23.46
N VAL A 335 6.05 35.16 24.05
CA VAL A 335 6.51 36.36 23.38
C VAL A 335 7.85 36.84 23.95
N ASP A 336 8.59 37.64 23.18
CA ASP A 336 9.75 38.38 23.66
C ASP A 336 9.34 39.62 24.49
N ASP A 337 10.34 40.35 25.00
CA ASP A 337 10.12 41.58 25.77
C ASP A 337 9.35 42.67 25.00
N GLY A 338 9.33 42.59 23.67
CA GLY A 338 8.61 43.48 22.77
C GLY A 338 7.21 42.98 22.38
N GLY A 339 6.73 41.88 22.98
CA GLY A 339 5.42 41.29 22.68
C GLY A 339 5.37 40.47 21.39
N LYS A 340 6.51 40.24 20.73
CA LYS A 340 6.58 39.45 19.48
C LYS A 340 6.63 37.97 19.78
N LEU A 341 5.81 37.17 19.09
CA LEU A 341 5.81 35.71 19.23
C LEU A 341 7.20 35.10 19.01
N LEU A 342 7.60 34.20 19.92
CA LEU A 342 8.87 33.48 19.87
C LEU A 342 8.74 32.17 19.09
N PRO A 343 9.56 31.94 18.05
CA PRO A 343 9.52 30.69 17.28
C PRO A 343 9.96 29.51 18.14
N GLN A 344 9.23 28.40 18.03
CA GLN A 344 9.53 27.14 18.69
C GLN A 344 9.88 26.07 17.67
N THR A 345 10.79 25.16 18.05
CA THR A 345 11.18 24.03 17.21
C THR A 345 11.29 22.77 18.05
N VAL A 346 10.66 21.70 17.58
CA VAL A 346 10.89 20.34 18.07
C VAL A 346 11.49 19.54 16.93
N LYS A 347 12.68 18.98 17.15
CA LYS A 347 13.36 18.11 16.20
C LYS A 347 13.69 16.78 16.87
N LEU A 348 13.06 15.72 16.41
CA LEU A 348 13.37 14.35 16.80
C LEU A 348 14.10 13.68 15.65
N THR A 349 15.34 13.26 15.89
CA THR A 349 16.19 12.65 14.87
C THR A 349 16.50 11.22 15.26
N ASN A 350 16.33 10.29 14.33
CA ASN A 350 16.66 8.86 14.50
C ASN A 350 16.04 8.23 15.76
N VAL A 351 14.80 8.60 16.09
CA VAL A 351 14.05 8.03 17.21
C VAL A 351 13.32 6.75 16.76
N SER A 352 12.73 5.99 17.69
CA SER A 352 11.93 4.83 17.30
C SER A 352 10.75 5.23 16.41
N ALA A 353 10.47 4.43 15.37
CA ALA A 353 9.31 4.62 14.52
C ALA A 353 8.00 4.60 15.33
N SER A 354 7.95 3.83 16.41
CA SER A 354 6.84 3.82 17.37
C SER A 354 6.58 5.18 18.01
N LYS A 355 7.63 5.97 18.32
CA LYS A 355 7.50 7.32 18.86
C LYS A 355 6.85 8.25 17.84
N ILE A 356 7.28 8.21 16.58
CA ILE A 356 6.69 9.02 15.51
C ILE A 356 5.27 8.57 15.19
N ARG A 357 5.00 7.25 15.13
CA ARG A 357 3.63 6.70 15.00
C ARG A 357 2.71 7.21 16.10
N GLY A 358 3.21 7.32 17.34
CA GLY A 358 2.48 7.92 18.46
C GLY A 358 2.18 9.42 18.28
N MET A 359 3.00 10.14 17.50
CA MET A 359 2.77 11.55 17.18
C MET A 359 1.76 11.75 16.04
N VAL A 360 1.87 10.97 14.96
CA VAL A 360 0.99 11.09 13.77
C VAL A 360 -0.33 10.31 13.92
N GLY A 361 -0.37 9.36 14.86
CA GLY A 361 -1.53 8.54 15.20
C GLY A 361 -1.55 7.17 14.54
N GLN A 362 -1.99 6.17 15.31
CA GLN A 362 -2.03 4.76 14.92
C GLN A 362 -2.99 4.47 13.76
N GLU A 363 -4.05 5.26 13.62
CA GLU A 363 -5.03 5.14 12.53
C GLU A 363 -4.54 5.73 11.20
N VAL A 364 -3.53 6.60 11.26
CA VAL A 364 -2.92 7.23 10.07
C VAL A 364 -1.75 6.37 9.58
N MET A 365 -0.82 6.06 10.48
CA MET A 365 0.26 5.11 10.20
C MET A 365 -0.14 3.76 10.80
N LYS A 366 -0.78 2.91 10.00
CA LYS A 366 -1.38 1.65 10.49
C LYS A 366 -0.35 0.55 10.76
N SER A 367 0.79 0.60 10.09
CA SER A 367 1.88 -0.35 10.26
C SER A 367 3.24 0.35 10.09
N TYR A 368 4.33 -0.40 10.30
CA TYR A 368 5.70 0.07 10.04
C TYR A 368 6.23 -0.33 8.66
N LEU A 369 5.42 -0.95 7.79
CA LEU A 369 5.82 -1.32 6.43
C LEU A 369 5.59 -0.10 5.53
N VAL A 370 6.68 0.52 5.10
CA VAL A 370 6.68 1.72 4.25
C VAL A 370 7.05 1.31 2.84
N ASP A 371 6.12 1.43 1.91
CA ASP A 371 6.32 1.03 0.52
C ASP A 371 6.96 2.16 -0.30
N HIS A 372 6.64 3.40 0.03
CA HIS A 372 7.14 4.57 -0.67
C HIS A 372 7.24 5.77 0.27
N SER A 373 8.30 6.56 0.11
CA SER A 373 8.47 7.82 0.82
C SER A 373 9.08 8.86 -0.13
N SER A 374 8.37 9.96 -0.34
CA SER A 374 8.87 11.15 -1.04
C SER A 374 8.76 12.39 -0.17
N SER A 375 9.71 13.30 -0.36
CA SER A 375 9.79 14.57 0.35
C SER A 375 10.06 15.70 -0.64
N ASP A 376 9.26 15.74 -1.70
CA ASP A 376 9.36 16.76 -2.74
C ASP A 376 9.02 18.13 -2.16
N HIS A 377 9.54 19.20 -2.75
CA HIS A 377 9.04 20.53 -2.41
C HIS A 377 7.74 20.77 -3.18
N PRO A 378 6.58 21.09 -2.54
CA PRO A 378 6.37 21.49 -1.15
C PRO A 378 5.71 20.43 -0.24
N LYS A 379 5.71 19.14 -0.59
CA LYS A 379 4.91 18.09 0.07
C LYS A 379 5.73 16.90 0.58
N ILE A 380 5.27 16.29 1.66
CA ILE A 380 5.74 14.98 2.10
C ILE A 380 4.63 13.97 1.79
N SER A 381 4.99 12.85 1.16
CA SER A 381 4.10 11.72 0.90
C SER A 381 4.76 10.42 1.34
N ILE A 382 4.13 9.73 2.29
CA ILE A 382 4.59 8.44 2.80
C ILE A 382 3.45 7.46 2.64
N LYS A 383 3.69 6.36 1.96
CA LYS A 383 2.71 5.30 1.72
C LYS A 383 3.25 4.00 2.29
N GLY A 384 2.34 3.20 2.83
CA GLY A 384 2.67 1.88 3.35
C GLY A 384 1.49 0.95 3.31
N SER A 385 1.76 -0.29 3.70
CA SER A 385 0.80 -1.39 3.65
C SER A 385 0.70 -2.11 4.98
N GLY A 386 -0.40 -2.82 5.21
CA GLY A 386 -0.68 -3.57 6.43
C GLY A 386 -1.30 -2.76 7.57
N TYR A 387 -1.71 -3.48 8.61
CA TYR A 387 -2.28 -2.93 9.84
C TYR A 387 -1.84 -3.81 11.02
N GLY A 388 -0.97 -3.27 11.85
CA GLY A 388 -0.39 -3.95 13.01
C GLY A 388 1.09 -4.26 12.82
N HIS A 389 1.61 -5.19 13.61
CA HIS A 389 3.05 -5.53 13.63
C HIS A 389 3.47 -6.48 12.51
N GLY A 390 2.54 -7.26 11.93
CA GLY A 390 2.83 -8.20 10.83
C GLY A 390 3.52 -9.50 11.24
N VAL A 391 3.79 -9.70 12.53
CA VAL A 391 4.36 -10.94 13.08
C VAL A 391 3.25 -11.97 13.32
N GLY A 392 3.46 -13.20 12.84
CA GLY A 392 2.51 -14.31 12.98
C GLY A 392 1.27 -14.16 12.08
N LEU A 393 0.10 -14.53 12.59
CA LEU A 393 -1.12 -14.64 11.79
C LEU A 393 -1.66 -13.28 11.32
N SER A 394 -1.84 -13.11 10.01
CA SER A 394 -2.66 -12.03 9.44
C SER A 394 -4.13 -12.43 9.47
N GLN A 395 -4.97 -11.64 10.13
CA GLN A 395 -6.41 -11.90 10.23
C GLN A 395 -7.07 -11.85 8.85
N PHE A 396 -6.77 -10.82 8.04
CA PHE A 396 -7.27 -10.73 6.67
C PHE A 396 -6.68 -11.80 5.76
N GLY A 397 -5.39 -12.14 5.91
CA GLY A 397 -4.79 -13.24 5.15
C GLY A 397 -5.43 -14.58 5.50
N ALA A 398 -5.69 -14.86 6.79
CA ALA A 398 -6.41 -16.06 7.23
C ALA A 398 -7.85 -16.13 6.67
N LYS A 399 -8.57 -15.00 6.65
CA LYS A 399 -9.89 -14.90 6.00
C LYS A 399 -9.81 -15.30 4.52
N ASN A 400 -8.90 -14.68 3.76
CA ASN A 400 -8.82 -14.89 2.32
C ASN A 400 -8.30 -16.30 1.97
N ARG A 401 -7.38 -16.87 2.77
CA ARG A 401 -6.97 -18.28 2.68
C ARG A 401 -8.15 -19.23 2.90
N ALA A 402 -8.95 -18.96 3.92
CA ALA A 402 -10.14 -19.75 4.22
C ALA A 402 -11.20 -19.66 3.11
N GLU A 403 -11.39 -18.47 2.53
CA GLU A 403 -12.27 -18.27 1.36
C GLU A 403 -11.75 -18.97 0.10
N ALA A 404 -10.43 -19.17 -0.02
CA ALA A 404 -9.79 -19.99 -1.04
C ALA A 404 -9.78 -21.51 -0.71
N GLY A 405 -10.51 -21.94 0.32
CA GLY A 405 -10.71 -23.35 0.66
C GLY A 405 -9.62 -23.97 1.54
N GLN A 406 -8.69 -23.18 2.09
CA GLN A 406 -7.72 -23.68 3.07
C GLN A 406 -8.38 -23.96 4.43
N SER A 407 -8.01 -25.08 5.05
CA SER A 407 -8.44 -25.43 6.40
C SER A 407 -7.72 -24.59 7.47
N TYR A 408 -8.23 -24.58 8.70
CA TYR A 408 -7.53 -23.91 9.82
C TYR A 408 -6.13 -24.48 10.06
N LEU A 409 -5.89 -25.76 9.75
CA LEU A 409 -4.57 -26.39 9.85
C LEU A 409 -3.61 -25.81 8.80
N ASP A 410 -4.07 -25.68 7.55
CA ASP A 410 -3.26 -25.10 6.46
C ASP A 410 -2.91 -23.64 6.78
N ILE A 411 -3.89 -22.88 7.27
CA ILE A 411 -3.74 -21.46 7.65
C ILE A 411 -2.70 -21.32 8.77
N LEU A 412 -2.85 -22.10 9.85
CA LEU A 412 -1.92 -22.02 10.98
C LEU A 412 -0.52 -22.53 10.61
N GLY A 413 -0.41 -23.56 9.76
CA GLY A 413 0.88 -24.05 9.27
C GLY A 413 1.64 -23.01 8.43
N PHE A 414 0.93 -22.17 7.67
CA PHE A 414 1.57 -21.05 6.98
C PHE A 414 2.18 -20.04 7.95
N TYR A 415 1.38 -19.55 8.92
CA TYR A 415 1.79 -18.48 9.83
C TYR A 415 2.72 -18.92 10.96
N TYR A 416 2.65 -20.18 11.36
CA TYR A 416 3.45 -20.78 12.44
C TYR A 416 4.11 -22.07 11.94
N PRO A 417 5.08 -22.00 11.01
CA PRO A 417 5.73 -23.20 10.47
C PRO A 417 6.52 -23.94 11.55
N ASP A 418 6.84 -25.20 11.28
CA ASP A 418 7.64 -26.05 12.17
C ASP A 418 7.03 -26.21 13.56
N THR A 419 5.70 -26.12 13.66
CA THR A 419 4.95 -26.29 14.91
C THR A 419 3.99 -27.48 14.83
N THR A 420 3.34 -27.80 15.94
CA THR A 420 2.31 -28.83 16.02
C THR A 420 1.08 -28.27 16.72
N ILE A 421 -0.11 -28.72 16.33
CA ILE A 421 -1.31 -28.53 17.17
C ILE A 421 -1.45 -29.71 18.11
N GLU A 422 -1.57 -29.41 19.39
CA GLU A 422 -1.86 -30.37 20.44
C GLU A 422 -3.13 -29.98 21.19
N ARG A 423 -3.91 -30.96 21.67
CA ARG A 423 -5.03 -30.71 22.56
C ARG A 423 -4.59 -30.85 24.02
N GLU A 424 -4.45 -29.70 24.68
CA GLU A 424 -3.98 -29.56 26.06
C GLU A 424 -5.03 -30.03 27.08
N TYR A 425 -6.31 -29.77 26.81
CA TYR A 425 -7.42 -30.15 27.68
C TYR A 425 -8.72 -30.40 26.90
N GLY A 426 -9.71 -31.02 27.56
CA GLY A 426 -11.01 -31.36 26.98
C GLY A 426 -11.06 -32.72 26.27
N PRO A 427 -12.19 -33.06 25.61
CA PRO A 427 -12.39 -34.37 24.99
C PRO A 427 -11.36 -34.64 23.89
N GLY A 428 -10.64 -35.76 23.98
CA GLY A 428 -9.56 -36.11 23.05
C GLY A 428 -8.20 -35.49 23.42
N ALA A 429 -7.95 -35.19 24.69
CA ALA A 429 -6.63 -34.84 25.20
C ALA A 429 -5.58 -35.87 24.74
N GLY A 430 -4.46 -35.37 24.21
CA GLY A 430 -3.45 -36.20 23.53
C GLY A 430 -3.55 -36.24 22.00
N PHE A 431 -4.56 -35.59 21.38
CA PHE A 431 -4.53 -35.29 19.95
C PHE A 431 -3.29 -34.46 19.63
N LYS A 432 -2.51 -34.91 18.64
CA LYS A 432 -1.34 -34.21 18.11
C LYS A 432 -1.34 -34.33 16.59
N THR A 433 -1.13 -33.20 15.92
CA THR A 433 -0.90 -33.16 14.47
C THR A 433 0.17 -32.14 14.16
N ASP A 434 1.07 -32.47 13.23
CA ASP A 434 2.05 -31.53 12.75
C ASP A 434 1.36 -30.44 11.92
N LEU A 435 1.80 -29.19 12.11
CA LEU A 435 1.39 -28.08 11.27
C LEU A 435 2.33 -28.01 10.07
N VAL A 436 1.95 -28.75 9.04
CA VAL A 436 2.58 -28.64 7.72
C VAL A 436 1.80 -27.61 6.94
N ALA A 437 2.43 -26.49 6.59
CA ALA A 437 1.86 -25.57 5.63
C ALA A 437 1.54 -26.37 4.35
N LYS A 438 0.29 -26.32 3.89
CA LYS A 438 -0.01 -26.74 2.53
C LYS A 438 0.91 -25.94 1.61
N ALA A 439 1.51 -26.59 0.61
CA ALA A 439 2.32 -25.88 -0.37
C ALA A 439 1.52 -24.67 -0.86
N GLU A 440 2.07 -23.47 -0.65
CA GLU A 440 1.42 -22.24 -1.11
C GLU A 440 1.03 -22.44 -2.57
N PRO A 441 -0.22 -22.14 -2.94
CA PRO A 441 -0.62 -22.31 -4.31
C PRO A 441 0.34 -21.49 -5.17
N ASN A 442 0.90 -22.16 -6.17
CA ASN A 442 1.97 -21.69 -7.03
C ASN A 442 2.01 -20.18 -7.15
N SER A 443 2.98 -19.53 -6.49
CA SER A 443 3.11 -18.08 -6.60
C SER A 443 3.25 -17.74 -8.08
N VAL A 444 2.25 -17.06 -8.62
CA VAL A 444 2.31 -16.48 -9.95
C VAL A 444 2.71 -15.04 -9.76
N SER A 445 3.96 -14.70 -10.06
CA SER A 445 4.30 -13.29 -10.21
C SER A 445 3.80 -12.81 -11.57
N MET A 446 3.36 -11.57 -11.66
CA MET A 446 2.84 -10.99 -12.89
C MET A 446 3.39 -9.57 -13.05
N GLU A 447 3.86 -9.27 -14.25
CA GLU A 447 4.29 -7.93 -14.68
C GLU A 447 3.53 -7.58 -15.96
N ALA A 448 3.18 -6.30 -16.11
CA ALA A 448 2.53 -5.79 -17.30
C ALA A 448 3.32 -4.62 -17.88
N GLN A 449 3.54 -4.64 -19.18
CA GLN A 449 4.16 -3.55 -19.93
C GLN A 449 3.17 -3.06 -20.99
N THR A 450 2.83 -1.78 -20.90
CA THR A 450 1.92 -1.11 -21.83
C THR A 450 2.68 -0.63 -23.06
N ASP A 451 2.30 -1.13 -24.23
CA ASP A 451 2.74 -0.62 -25.51
C ASP A 451 1.66 0.30 -26.09
N HIS A 452 1.79 1.59 -25.77
CA HIS A 452 0.87 2.64 -26.21
C HIS A 452 0.93 2.88 -27.73
N VAL A 453 1.96 2.37 -28.41
CA VAL A 453 2.18 2.57 -29.85
C VAL A 453 1.42 1.51 -30.66
N ASN A 454 1.28 0.29 -30.12
CA ASN A 454 0.58 -0.81 -30.78
C ASN A 454 -0.78 -1.14 -30.13
N ASP A 455 -1.25 -0.34 -29.17
CA ASP A 455 -2.47 -0.59 -28.39
C ASP A 455 -2.49 -1.99 -27.74
N GLU A 456 -1.35 -2.41 -27.19
CA GLU A 456 -1.19 -3.73 -26.57
C GLU A 456 -0.65 -3.64 -25.15
N VAL A 457 -0.95 -4.65 -24.34
CA VAL A 457 -0.31 -4.87 -23.05
C VAL A 457 0.30 -6.25 -23.05
N GLY A 458 1.63 -6.31 -22.93
CA GLY A 458 2.35 -7.55 -22.68
C GLY A 458 2.28 -7.88 -21.20
N ILE A 459 1.71 -9.04 -20.86
CA ILE A 459 1.57 -9.55 -19.50
C ILE A 459 2.49 -10.75 -19.36
N THR A 460 3.54 -10.63 -18.55
CA THR A 460 4.48 -11.71 -18.26
C THR A 460 4.19 -12.28 -16.89
N TYR A 461 4.17 -13.60 -16.77
CA TYR A 461 3.92 -14.27 -15.50
C TYR A 461 4.79 -15.52 -15.34
N SER A 462 5.15 -15.85 -14.09
CA SER A 462 6.02 -17.00 -13.79
C SER A 462 5.30 -18.05 -12.96
N LEU A 463 5.34 -19.30 -13.40
CA LEU A 463 4.72 -20.45 -12.75
C LEU A 463 5.77 -21.29 -12.02
N LYS A 464 5.49 -21.68 -10.77
CA LYS A 464 6.39 -22.51 -9.95
C LYS A 464 6.31 -24.00 -10.26
N GLU A 465 5.22 -24.47 -10.85
CA GLU A 465 5.02 -25.83 -11.34
C GLU A 465 4.13 -25.86 -12.59
N ASP A 466 3.81 -27.06 -13.08
CA ASP A 466 2.88 -27.27 -14.18
C ASP A 466 1.43 -27.08 -13.71
N THR A 467 0.72 -26.07 -14.22
CA THR A 467 -0.63 -25.68 -13.76
C THR A 467 -1.57 -25.34 -14.91
N VAL A 468 -2.88 -25.36 -14.65
CA VAL A 468 -3.92 -24.84 -15.55
C VAL A 468 -4.08 -23.35 -15.27
N VAL A 469 -3.92 -22.51 -16.28
CA VAL A 469 -3.87 -21.05 -16.14
C VAL A 469 -5.07 -20.38 -16.82
N THR A 470 -5.69 -19.45 -16.10
CA THR A 470 -6.67 -18.50 -16.63
C THR A 470 -6.24 -17.07 -16.28
N LEU A 471 -6.02 -16.25 -17.30
CA LEU A 471 -5.71 -14.82 -17.19
C LEU A 471 -6.92 -14.02 -17.67
N THR A 472 -7.47 -13.19 -16.78
CA THR A 472 -8.65 -12.36 -17.01
C THR A 472 -8.31 -10.89 -16.80
N ILE A 473 -8.86 -10.01 -17.63
CA ILE A 473 -8.79 -8.56 -17.46
C ILE A 473 -10.14 -8.05 -16.99
N LYS A 474 -10.15 -7.28 -15.91
CA LYS A 474 -11.34 -6.68 -15.30
C LYS A 474 -11.33 -5.16 -15.43
N ASP A 475 -12.50 -4.57 -15.59
CA ASP A 475 -12.69 -3.12 -15.51
C ASP A 475 -12.69 -2.62 -14.05
N GLY A 476 -12.73 -1.30 -13.84
CA GLY A 476 -12.76 -0.69 -12.51
C GLY A 476 -14.01 -1.01 -11.67
N LYS A 477 -14.99 -1.76 -12.19
CA LYS A 477 -16.15 -2.28 -11.46
C LYS A 477 -16.03 -3.80 -11.21
N GLY A 478 -14.89 -4.41 -11.54
CA GLY A 478 -14.62 -5.83 -11.38
C GLY A 478 -15.24 -6.71 -12.47
N LYS A 479 -15.81 -6.14 -13.54
CA LYS A 479 -16.39 -6.92 -14.63
C LYS A 479 -15.28 -7.39 -15.57
N SER A 480 -15.25 -8.68 -15.88
CA SER A 480 -14.35 -9.26 -16.88
C SER A 480 -14.65 -8.69 -18.28
N ILE A 481 -13.63 -8.11 -18.90
CA ILE A 481 -13.69 -7.49 -20.23
C ILE A 481 -12.84 -8.23 -21.28
N ALA A 482 -11.85 -9.02 -20.85
CA ALA A 482 -11.05 -9.87 -21.71
C ALA A 482 -10.53 -11.09 -20.95
N THR A 483 -10.20 -12.17 -21.66
CA THR A 483 -9.57 -13.36 -21.10
C THR A 483 -8.43 -13.82 -22.02
N PRO A 484 -7.24 -13.19 -21.95
CA PRO A 484 -6.13 -13.52 -22.85
C PRO A 484 -5.66 -14.99 -22.77
N VAL A 485 -5.82 -15.63 -21.62
CA VAL A 485 -5.55 -17.07 -21.43
C VAL A 485 -6.74 -17.70 -20.72
N ARG A 486 -7.28 -18.80 -21.25
CA ARG A 486 -8.40 -19.50 -20.64
C ARG A 486 -8.09 -20.99 -20.50
N ASP A 487 -8.02 -21.44 -19.26
CA ASP A 487 -7.91 -22.83 -18.83
C ASP A 487 -6.80 -23.61 -19.57
N GLN A 488 -5.66 -22.97 -19.81
CA GLN A 488 -4.56 -23.57 -20.56
C GLN A 488 -3.58 -24.25 -19.62
N THR A 489 -3.23 -25.51 -19.91
CA THR A 489 -2.16 -26.19 -19.17
C THR A 489 -0.80 -25.64 -19.61
N MET A 490 -0.08 -25.03 -18.66
CA MET A 490 1.21 -24.41 -18.87
C MET A 490 2.27 -25.14 -18.04
N LYS A 491 3.50 -25.20 -18.56
CA LYS A 491 4.64 -25.78 -17.83
C LYS A 491 5.20 -24.80 -16.80
N LYS A 492 5.90 -25.31 -15.78
CA LYS A 492 6.75 -24.49 -14.91
C LYS A 492 7.64 -23.54 -15.74
N GLY A 493 7.72 -22.27 -15.34
CA GLY A 493 8.57 -21.27 -15.99
C GLY A 493 7.83 -19.97 -16.30
N THR A 494 8.49 -19.09 -17.05
CA THR A 494 7.96 -17.78 -17.43
C THR A 494 7.18 -17.88 -18.74
N HIS A 495 6.01 -17.25 -18.76
CA HIS A 495 5.09 -17.18 -19.89
C HIS A 495 4.67 -15.74 -20.12
N SER A 496 4.16 -15.47 -21.31
CA SER A 496 3.62 -14.16 -21.65
C SER A 496 2.30 -14.29 -22.40
N ALA A 497 1.41 -13.33 -22.18
CA ALA A 497 0.18 -13.15 -22.92
C ALA A 497 0.06 -11.70 -23.38
N ILE A 498 -0.62 -11.47 -24.50
CA ILE A 498 -0.87 -10.13 -25.03
C ILE A 498 -2.36 -9.81 -24.85
N TRP A 499 -2.65 -8.65 -24.31
CA TRP A 499 -3.99 -8.08 -24.29
C TRP A 499 -4.10 -6.92 -25.28
N ASN A 500 -4.97 -7.04 -26.28
CA ASN A 500 -5.31 -5.96 -27.20
C ASN A 500 -6.24 -4.93 -26.53
N THR A 501 -5.86 -3.66 -26.59
CA THR A 501 -6.52 -2.55 -25.88
C THR A 501 -7.25 -1.57 -26.81
N THR A 502 -7.35 -1.87 -28.12
CA THR A 502 -7.97 -0.98 -29.10
C THR A 502 -9.41 -0.62 -28.71
N ALA A 503 -10.18 -1.59 -28.20
CA ALA A 503 -11.59 -1.44 -27.85
C ALA A 503 -11.86 -0.78 -26.48
N VAL A 504 -10.83 -0.50 -25.68
CA VAL A 504 -11.00 0.05 -24.32
C VAL A 504 -10.58 1.52 -24.22
N SER A 505 -11.14 2.22 -23.23
CA SER A 505 -10.87 3.64 -22.97
C SER A 505 -9.66 3.82 -22.04
N ASN A 506 -9.16 5.05 -21.95
CA ASN A 506 -8.19 5.40 -20.91
C ASN A 506 -8.77 5.12 -19.52
N GLY A 507 -7.97 4.52 -18.64
CA GLY A 507 -8.42 4.11 -17.32
C GLY A 507 -7.50 3.09 -16.67
N THR A 508 -7.89 2.68 -15.46
CA THR A 508 -7.23 1.60 -14.73
C THR A 508 -8.05 0.32 -14.90
N TYR A 509 -7.36 -0.76 -15.26
CA TYR A 509 -7.87 -2.11 -15.38
C TYR A 509 -7.08 -3.01 -14.43
N GLU A 510 -7.56 -4.22 -14.21
CA GLU A 510 -6.88 -5.20 -13.36
C GLU A 510 -6.70 -6.49 -14.15
N ALA A 511 -5.46 -6.94 -14.29
CA ALA A 511 -5.19 -8.32 -14.70
C ALA A 511 -5.28 -9.22 -13.48
N GLU A 512 -5.98 -10.34 -13.60
CA GLU A 512 -6.10 -11.40 -12.61
C GLU A 512 -5.68 -12.71 -13.26
N ILE A 513 -4.68 -13.37 -12.70
CA ILE A 513 -4.25 -14.69 -13.11
C ILE A 513 -4.60 -15.71 -12.03
N SER A 514 -5.23 -16.79 -12.47
CA SER A 514 -5.51 -18.00 -11.71
C SER A 514 -4.66 -19.14 -12.26
N ALA A 515 -3.98 -19.87 -11.38
CA ALA A 515 -3.17 -21.04 -11.71
C ALA A 515 -3.54 -22.21 -10.80
N MET A 516 -4.24 -23.19 -11.35
CA MET A 516 -4.72 -24.37 -10.63
C MET A 516 -3.80 -25.57 -10.84
N ASP A 517 -3.32 -26.19 -9.76
CA ASP A 517 -2.54 -27.42 -9.84
C ASP A 517 -3.44 -28.67 -10.07
N ARG A 518 -2.80 -29.84 -10.22
CA ARG A 518 -3.53 -31.12 -10.42
C ARG A 518 -4.33 -31.59 -9.21
N ASN A 519 -4.05 -31.03 -8.03
CA ASN A 519 -4.74 -31.33 -6.78
C ASN A 519 -5.89 -30.34 -6.51
N GLY A 520 -6.15 -29.41 -7.44
CA GLY A 520 -7.19 -28.40 -7.34
C GLY A 520 -6.81 -27.18 -6.49
N ASN A 521 -5.53 -26.99 -6.15
CA ASN A 521 -5.09 -25.79 -5.44
C ASN A 521 -4.91 -24.64 -6.44
N GLU A 522 -5.56 -23.51 -6.16
CA GLU A 522 -5.57 -22.34 -7.05
C GLU A 522 -4.67 -21.22 -6.49
N GLY A 523 -3.69 -20.78 -7.29
CA GLY A 523 -2.88 -19.60 -7.03
C GLY A 523 -3.46 -18.40 -7.77
N LEU A 524 -3.64 -17.29 -7.06
CA LEU A 524 -4.18 -16.06 -7.61
C LEU A 524 -3.15 -14.93 -7.51
N ALA A 525 -3.02 -14.14 -8.57
CA ALA A 525 -2.31 -12.88 -8.53
C ALA A 525 -3.04 -11.82 -9.33
N THR A 526 -3.04 -10.58 -8.84
CA THR A 526 -3.61 -9.44 -9.53
C THR A 526 -2.58 -8.34 -9.74
N MET A 527 -2.75 -7.56 -10.82
CA MET A 527 -1.89 -6.41 -11.13
C MET A 527 -2.72 -5.31 -11.78
N PRO A 528 -2.70 -4.07 -11.25
CA PRO A 528 -3.32 -2.95 -11.94
C PRO A 528 -2.56 -2.60 -13.23
N ILE A 529 -3.33 -2.36 -14.30
CA ILE A 529 -2.84 -1.92 -15.62
C ILE A 529 -3.44 -0.56 -15.92
N LYS A 530 -2.59 0.45 -16.16
CA LYS A 530 -3.03 1.78 -16.54
C LYS A 530 -2.96 1.97 -18.06
N ILE A 531 -4.10 2.17 -18.69
CA ILE A 531 -4.18 2.47 -20.13
C ILE A 531 -4.26 3.98 -20.34
N SER A 532 -3.33 4.50 -21.13
CA SER A 532 -3.32 5.86 -21.65
C SER A 532 -3.00 5.85 -23.14
N LYS A 533 -3.98 6.17 -23.98
CA LYS A 533 -3.79 6.29 -25.42
C LYS A 533 -3.03 7.57 -25.77
N ASP A 534 -2.15 7.48 -26.77
CA ASP A 534 -1.44 8.63 -27.30
C ASP A 534 -2.37 9.49 -28.15
N THR A 535 -2.57 10.74 -27.73
CA THR A 535 -3.39 11.74 -28.44
C THR A 535 -2.55 12.87 -29.03
N SER A 536 -1.22 12.76 -28.98
CA SER A 536 -0.32 13.83 -29.37
C SER A 536 0.22 13.60 -30.77
N ALA A 537 -0.04 14.55 -31.67
CA ALA A 537 0.53 14.47 -33.01
C ALA A 537 2.05 14.71 -33.00
N PRO A 538 2.81 14.06 -33.91
CA PRO A 538 4.24 14.31 -34.06
C PRO A 538 4.58 15.79 -34.21
N LYS A 539 5.64 16.23 -33.56
CA LYS A 539 6.19 17.58 -33.70
C LYS A 539 7.21 17.61 -34.84
N ILE A 540 7.00 18.52 -35.79
CA ILE A 540 7.93 18.82 -36.87
C ILE A 540 8.60 20.17 -36.59
N THR A 541 9.91 20.19 -36.46
CA THR A 541 10.71 21.39 -36.14
C THR A 541 11.90 21.56 -37.08
N GLU A 542 12.59 22.70 -36.97
CA GLU A 542 13.80 23.03 -37.75
C GLU A 542 13.66 22.85 -39.27
N VAL A 543 12.47 23.14 -39.81
CA VAL A 543 12.24 23.05 -41.25
C VAL A 543 13.09 24.09 -41.97
N LYS A 544 14.08 23.64 -42.75
CA LYS A 544 14.94 24.49 -43.59
C LYS A 544 14.85 24.03 -45.03
N THR A 545 14.87 25.00 -45.93
CA THR A 545 14.94 24.76 -47.37
C THR A 545 16.11 25.54 -47.95
N SER A 546 16.94 24.90 -48.77
CA SER A 546 18.05 25.54 -49.47
C SER A 546 18.08 25.05 -50.92
N GLY A 547 18.18 25.97 -51.87
CA GLY A 547 18.32 25.66 -53.28
C GLY A 547 19.77 25.75 -53.73
N ASP A 548 20.26 24.74 -54.44
CA ASP A 548 21.49 24.76 -55.21
C ASP A 548 21.14 24.91 -56.70
N TYR A 549 21.42 26.10 -57.24
CA TYR A 549 21.10 26.46 -58.62
C TYR A 549 22.09 25.90 -59.64
N SER A 550 23.25 25.41 -59.20
CA SER A 550 24.22 24.78 -60.09
C SER A 550 23.81 23.36 -60.45
N THR A 551 23.16 22.66 -59.52
CA THR A 551 22.64 21.30 -59.66
C THR A 551 21.13 21.26 -59.94
N GLU A 552 20.43 22.40 -59.83
CA GLU A 552 18.97 22.52 -59.94
C GLU A 552 18.21 21.66 -58.91
N GLN A 553 18.81 21.50 -57.73
CA GLN A 553 18.26 20.71 -56.63
C GLN A 553 18.03 21.58 -55.39
N ALA A 554 16.95 21.30 -54.67
CA ALA A 554 16.68 21.90 -53.37
C ALA A 554 16.71 20.83 -52.27
N ASN A 555 17.39 21.12 -51.17
CA ASN A 555 17.41 20.26 -49.99
C ASN A 555 16.40 20.79 -48.97
N ILE A 556 15.56 19.89 -48.46
CA ILE A 556 14.56 20.14 -47.43
C ILE A 556 14.98 19.33 -46.21
N THR A 557 15.33 19.97 -45.11
CA THR A 557 15.68 19.30 -43.85
C THR A 557 14.68 19.64 -42.76
N TYR A 558 14.36 18.68 -41.90
CA TYR A 558 13.44 18.85 -40.78
C TYR A 558 13.76 17.87 -39.65
N ILE A 559 13.25 18.11 -38.45
CA ILE A 559 13.35 17.18 -37.30
C ILE A 559 11.95 16.72 -36.92
N ILE A 560 11.81 15.42 -36.69
CA ILE A 560 10.64 14.82 -36.03
C ILE A 560 11.04 14.31 -34.64
N ASN A 561 10.20 14.55 -33.63
CA ASN A 561 10.46 14.15 -32.23
C ASN A 561 10.24 12.65 -31.97
N GLU A 562 9.52 11.97 -32.86
CA GLU A 562 9.12 10.57 -32.72
C GLU A 562 9.06 9.87 -34.08
N ASN A 563 8.89 8.55 -34.08
CA ASN A 563 8.80 7.77 -35.31
C ASN A 563 7.44 8.02 -35.99
N ALA A 564 7.45 8.32 -37.29
CA ALA A 564 6.23 8.65 -38.01
C ALA A 564 6.34 8.25 -39.49
N ASN A 565 5.19 7.97 -40.12
CA ASN A 565 5.09 7.96 -41.58
C ASN A 565 5.08 9.41 -42.07
N VAL A 566 6.06 9.77 -42.92
CA VAL A 566 6.24 11.17 -43.35
C VAL A 566 6.04 11.31 -44.85
N THR A 567 5.11 12.19 -45.20
CA THR A 567 4.86 12.65 -46.57
C THR A 567 5.44 14.04 -46.78
N VAL A 568 6.29 14.21 -47.80
CA VAL A 568 6.86 15.52 -48.18
C VAL A 568 6.39 15.88 -49.58
N GLU A 569 5.56 16.91 -49.69
CA GLU A 569 4.97 17.37 -50.94
C GLU A 569 5.50 18.75 -51.35
N ILE A 570 5.61 18.99 -52.66
CA ILE A 570 5.86 20.31 -53.24
C ILE A 570 4.59 20.75 -53.97
N LYS A 571 4.08 21.94 -53.65
CA LYS A 571 2.90 22.54 -54.26
C LYS A 571 3.26 23.83 -54.99
N ASN A 572 2.67 24.05 -56.15
CA ASN A 572 2.81 25.31 -56.88
C ASN A 572 1.96 26.44 -56.25
N SER A 573 2.02 27.65 -56.82
CA SER A 573 1.26 28.81 -56.33
C SER A 573 -0.27 28.65 -56.36
N LYS A 574 -0.79 27.69 -57.13
CA LYS A 574 -2.22 27.34 -57.18
C LYS A 574 -2.59 26.20 -56.20
N GLY A 575 -1.65 25.74 -55.37
CA GLY A 575 -1.84 24.65 -54.42
C GLY A 575 -1.81 23.24 -55.03
N LYS A 576 -1.57 23.10 -56.34
CA LYS A 576 -1.45 21.78 -56.99
C LYS A 576 -0.14 21.12 -56.59
N VAL A 577 -0.20 19.85 -56.17
CA VAL A 577 1.00 19.02 -55.93
C VAL A 577 1.75 18.82 -57.25
N VAL A 578 3.01 19.23 -57.27
CA VAL A 578 3.93 19.12 -58.42
C VAL A 578 5.10 18.18 -58.12
N GLY A 579 5.20 17.65 -56.91
CA GLY A 579 6.16 16.60 -56.54
C GLY A 579 5.85 16.01 -55.17
N ILE A 580 6.11 14.71 -55.00
CA ILE A 580 6.09 14.00 -53.72
C ILE A 580 7.50 13.44 -53.55
N LEU A 581 8.22 13.92 -52.54
CA LEU A 581 9.63 13.58 -52.33
C LEU A 581 9.82 12.39 -51.40
N SER A 582 8.81 12.10 -50.58
CA SER A 582 8.79 10.99 -49.64
C SER A 582 7.35 10.67 -49.24
N GLU A 583 7.08 9.40 -49.01
CA GLU A 583 5.86 8.86 -48.38
C GLU A 583 6.20 7.49 -47.77
N ARG A 584 6.86 7.51 -46.60
CA ARG A 584 7.40 6.30 -45.96
C ARG A 584 7.70 6.53 -44.47
N PRO A 585 7.85 5.47 -43.66
CA PRO A 585 8.23 5.60 -42.25
C PRO A 585 9.64 6.16 -42.06
N PHE A 586 9.80 7.00 -41.05
CA PHE A 586 11.08 7.49 -40.55
C PHE A 586 11.18 7.33 -39.03
N SER A 587 12.40 7.07 -38.56
CA SER A 587 12.73 7.15 -37.14
C SER A 587 12.85 8.60 -36.68
N LYS A 588 12.65 8.83 -35.38
CA LYS A 588 12.85 10.14 -34.74
C LYS A 588 14.22 10.73 -35.07
N GLY A 589 14.28 12.06 -35.20
CA GLY A 589 15.51 12.80 -35.47
C GLY A 589 15.47 13.59 -36.77
N ARG A 590 16.66 13.95 -37.24
CA ARG A 590 16.85 14.80 -38.42
C ARG A 590 16.65 14.00 -39.69
N GLN A 591 15.76 14.50 -40.55
CA GLN A 591 15.44 13.93 -41.85
C GLN A 591 15.72 14.94 -42.96
N SER A 592 15.89 14.42 -44.18
CA SER A 592 16.07 15.24 -45.36
C SER A 592 15.41 14.64 -46.60
N ALA A 593 14.95 15.50 -47.49
CA ALA A 593 14.44 15.16 -48.80
C ALA A 593 15.02 16.12 -49.83
N THR A 594 15.32 15.61 -51.04
CA THR A 594 15.86 16.43 -52.13
C THR A 594 14.82 16.57 -53.22
N TRP A 595 14.61 17.79 -53.69
CA TRP A 595 13.72 18.12 -54.80
C TRP A 595 14.52 18.54 -56.03
N ASP A 596 14.36 17.81 -57.15
CA ASP A 596 14.86 18.24 -58.45
C ASP A 596 13.85 19.21 -59.10
N PHE A 597 14.27 20.46 -59.32
CA PHE A 597 13.45 21.51 -59.93
C PHE A 597 13.87 21.87 -61.36
N LYS A 598 14.65 21.01 -62.03
CA LYS A 598 15.18 21.23 -63.38
C LYS A 598 14.12 21.60 -64.41
N ASN A 599 12.94 20.99 -64.34
CA ASN A 599 11.81 21.24 -65.26
C ASN A 599 10.80 22.28 -64.75
N MET A 600 11.09 22.96 -63.64
CA MET A 600 10.18 23.94 -63.04
C MET A 600 10.50 25.36 -63.52
N SER A 601 9.47 26.18 -63.71
CA SER A 601 9.60 27.62 -63.97
C SER A 601 9.98 28.38 -62.69
N SER A 602 10.56 29.58 -62.83
CA SER A 602 10.75 30.48 -61.68
C SER A 602 9.43 30.74 -60.97
N GLY A 603 9.44 30.74 -59.65
CA GLY A 603 8.23 30.88 -58.84
C GLY A 603 8.43 30.58 -57.37
N ILE A 604 7.37 30.76 -56.59
CA ILE A 604 7.32 30.38 -55.18
C ILE A 604 6.54 29.07 -55.09
N PHE A 605 7.14 28.09 -54.43
CA PHE A 605 6.56 26.78 -54.16
C PHE A 605 6.40 26.60 -52.66
N THR A 606 5.39 25.83 -52.27
CA THR A 606 5.14 25.46 -50.88
C THR A 606 5.61 24.03 -50.67
N VAL A 607 6.51 23.83 -49.72
CA VAL A 607 6.88 22.51 -49.21
C VAL A 607 5.94 22.19 -48.06
N THR A 608 5.21 21.09 -48.16
CA THR A 608 4.34 20.58 -47.09
C THR A 608 4.96 19.29 -46.53
N ILE A 609 5.11 19.21 -45.21
CA ILE A 609 5.62 18.03 -44.51
C ILE A 609 4.51 17.57 -43.57
N SER A 610 4.02 16.35 -43.77
CA SER A 610 3.01 15.70 -42.95
C SER A 610 3.63 14.50 -42.25
N ALA A 611 3.64 14.49 -40.92
CA ALA A 611 4.08 13.36 -40.11
C ALA A 611 2.87 12.77 -39.40
N LYS A 612 2.65 11.47 -39.59
CA LYS A 612 1.56 10.70 -38.99
C LYS A 612 2.15 9.55 -38.17
N ASP A 613 1.83 9.49 -36.89
CA ASP A 613 2.26 8.38 -36.02
C ASP A 613 1.42 7.11 -36.28
N LYS A 614 1.70 6.05 -35.51
CA LYS A 614 0.93 4.79 -35.58
C LYS A 614 -0.44 4.88 -34.92
N SER A 615 -0.66 5.83 -34.02
CA SER A 615 -1.93 6.12 -33.34
C SER A 615 -2.84 7.04 -34.18
N ASP A 616 -2.51 7.21 -35.46
CA ASP A 616 -3.17 8.07 -36.45
C ASP A 616 -3.15 9.58 -36.14
N ASN A 617 -2.40 10.04 -35.15
CA ASN A 617 -2.24 11.48 -34.92
C ASN A 617 -1.33 12.08 -36.00
N GLN A 618 -1.76 13.19 -36.58
CA GLN A 618 -1.06 13.80 -37.72
C GLN A 618 -0.78 15.29 -37.50
N LYS A 619 0.45 15.70 -37.82
CA LYS A 619 0.85 17.10 -37.91
C LYS A 619 1.32 17.42 -39.32
N THR A 620 0.84 18.55 -39.83
CA THR A 620 1.30 19.10 -41.12
C THR A 620 1.87 20.48 -40.90
N ILE A 621 3.09 20.72 -41.42
CA ILE A 621 3.72 22.04 -41.49
C ILE A 621 3.97 22.41 -42.95
N SER A 622 4.02 23.71 -43.25
CA SER A 622 4.34 24.19 -44.59
C SER A 622 5.36 25.32 -44.53
N THR A 623 6.28 25.35 -45.48
CA THR A 623 7.24 26.44 -45.68
C THR A 623 7.34 26.79 -47.16
N LYS A 624 7.81 28.00 -47.48
CA LYS A 624 7.94 28.46 -48.87
C LYS A 624 9.39 28.35 -49.32
N ILE A 625 9.59 27.91 -50.55
CA ILE A 625 10.86 27.97 -51.27
C ILE A 625 10.67 28.78 -52.55
N SER A 626 11.55 29.75 -52.79
CA SER A 626 11.57 30.52 -54.03
C SER A 626 12.62 29.95 -54.98
N ILE A 627 12.20 29.54 -56.17
CA ILE A 627 13.09 29.14 -57.25
C ILE A 627 13.22 30.31 -58.22
N ARG A 628 14.43 30.82 -58.40
CA ARG A 628 14.74 31.89 -59.36
C ARG A 628 15.75 31.38 -60.38
N LYS A 629 15.28 31.04 -61.57
CA LYS A 629 16.16 30.90 -62.73
C LYS A 629 16.45 32.31 -63.25
N THR A 630 17.67 32.80 -63.01
CA THR A 630 18.10 34.08 -63.58
C THR A 630 18.33 33.84 -65.06
N THR A 631 17.57 34.50 -65.94
CA THR A 631 17.79 34.44 -67.38
C THR A 631 18.64 35.62 -67.83
N GLY A 632 19.37 35.46 -68.92
CA GLY A 632 20.03 36.56 -69.61
C GLY A 632 19.87 36.42 -71.11
N ILE A 633 19.84 37.55 -71.81
CA ILE A 633 19.75 37.62 -73.27
C ILE A 633 21.16 37.83 -73.84
N VAL A 634 21.52 37.02 -74.81
CA VAL A 634 22.81 37.11 -75.51
C VAL A 634 22.85 38.38 -76.36
N THR A 635 23.84 39.24 -76.14
CA THR A 635 23.98 40.51 -76.86
C THR A 635 24.98 40.46 -78.02
N ALA A 636 25.85 39.45 -78.04
CA ALA A 636 26.80 39.22 -79.13
C ALA A 636 26.12 38.51 -80.32
N SER A 637 26.60 38.77 -81.54
CA SER A 637 26.09 38.12 -82.76
C SER A 637 26.31 36.61 -82.73
N GLU A 638 27.47 36.17 -82.23
CA GLU A 638 27.79 34.78 -81.90
C GLU A 638 28.62 34.75 -80.61
N LEU A 639 28.37 33.78 -79.74
CA LEU A 639 29.02 33.63 -78.45
C LEU A 639 29.25 32.15 -78.14
N TYR A 640 30.52 31.77 -77.96
CA TYR A 640 30.91 30.41 -77.65
C TYR A 640 30.75 30.12 -76.15
N ILE A 641 30.05 29.03 -75.84
CA ILE A 641 29.98 28.44 -74.50
C ILE A 641 31.26 27.63 -74.28
N LYS A 642 32.02 28.01 -73.27
CA LYS A 642 33.32 27.43 -72.92
C LYS A 642 33.19 26.38 -71.82
N GLU A 643 33.95 25.30 -71.89
CA GLU A 643 33.92 24.25 -70.87
C GLU A 643 34.36 24.79 -69.50
N ASN A 644 35.38 25.67 -69.49
CA ASN A 644 35.96 26.29 -68.30
C ASN A 644 35.95 27.82 -68.40
N ARG A 645 36.21 28.53 -67.28
CA ARG A 645 36.31 30.01 -67.22
C ARG A 645 37.58 30.56 -67.89
N ASN A 646 37.85 30.12 -69.12
CA ASN A 646 39.04 30.46 -69.90
C ASN A 646 38.63 30.57 -71.38
N ALA A 647 38.96 31.69 -72.02
CA ALA A 647 38.66 31.95 -73.43
C ALA A 647 39.31 30.95 -74.38
N SER A 648 40.43 30.34 -73.99
CA SER A 648 41.14 29.30 -74.75
C SER A 648 40.64 27.88 -74.47
N SER A 649 39.67 27.69 -73.58
CA SER A 649 39.13 26.35 -73.31
C SER A 649 38.22 25.86 -74.44
N GLU A 650 37.96 24.55 -74.45
CA GLU A 650 37.11 23.90 -75.45
C GLU A 650 35.72 24.52 -75.51
N THR A 651 35.21 24.65 -76.73
CA THR A 651 33.86 25.15 -76.98
C THR A 651 32.88 23.99 -76.89
N VAL A 652 31.95 24.08 -75.94
CA VAL A 652 30.91 23.05 -75.67
C VAL A 652 29.54 23.42 -76.25
N GLY A 653 29.42 24.59 -76.88
CA GLY A 653 28.20 25.03 -77.55
C GLY A 653 28.28 26.46 -78.06
N ASN A 654 27.27 26.87 -78.84
CA ASN A 654 27.19 28.21 -79.45
C ASN A 654 25.87 28.87 -79.09
N LEU A 655 25.93 30.19 -78.90
CA LEU A 655 24.79 31.06 -78.65
C LEU A 655 24.79 32.20 -79.67
N TYR A 656 23.60 32.67 -80.03
CA TYR A 656 23.40 33.76 -80.98
C TYR A 656 22.64 34.91 -80.31
N ARG A 657 22.73 36.10 -80.91
CA ARG A 657 22.03 37.30 -80.43
C ARG A 657 20.55 37.05 -80.15
N ASP A 658 20.04 37.71 -79.12
CA ASP A 658 18.65 37.67 -78.65
C ASP A 658 18.19 36.31 -78.09
N GLN A 659 19.08 35.31 -78.07
CA GLN A 659 18.79 34.05 -77.43
C GLN A 659 18.82 34.19 -75.91
N SER A 660 17.77 33.65 -75.26
CA SER A 660 17.71 33.56 -73.81
C SER A 660 18.52 32.36 -73.30
N VAL A 661 19.28 32.57 -72.23
CA VAL A 661 20.04 31.54 -71.52
C VAL A 661 19.74 31.61 -70.03
N THR A 662 19.76 30.46 -69.34
CA THR A 662 19.67 30.43 -67.88
C THR A 662 21.07 30.64 -67.30
N ILE A 663 21.27 31.68 -66.51
CA ILE A 663 22.48 31.94 -65.74
C ILE A 663 22.42 31.11 -64.46
N LEU A 664 23.27 30.09 -64.38
CA LEU A 664 23.38 29.15 -63.26
C LEU A 664 24.30 29.69 -62.14
N ALA A 665 25.32 30.46 -62.50
CA ALA A 665 26.25 31.10 -61.56
C ALA A 665 26.95 32.31 -62.18
N GLN A 666 27.45 33.22 -61.35
CA GLN A 666 28.35 34.32 -61.75
C GLN A 666 29.62 34.24 -60.92
N GLN A 667 30.78 34.21 -61.57
CA GLN A 667 32.08 34.28 -60.92
C GLN A 667 33.01 35.13 -61.79
N ASP A 668 33.58 36.17 -61.22
CA ASP A 668 34.41 37.16 -61.92
C ASP A 668 33.66 37.74 -63.14
N GLU A 669 34.34 37.80 -64.29
CA GLU A 669 33.81 38.25 -65.58
C GLU A 669 33.06 37.15 -66.36
N TRP A 670 32.70 36.02 -65.72
CA TRP A 670 32.05 34.89 -66.37
C TRP A 670 30.69 34.55 -65.76
N TYR A 671 29.74 34.21 -66.63
CA TYR A 671 28.53 33.50 -66.27
C TYR A 671 28.66 32.03 -66.61
N LYS A 672 28.29 31.14 -65.68
CA LYS A 672 27.95 29.77 -66.03
C LYS A 672 26.52 29.78 -66.56
N VAL A 673 26.31 29.37 -67.80
CA VAL A 673 25.02 29.42 -68.49
C VAL A 673 24.59 28.05 -68.95
N LYS A 674 23.28 27.87 -69.07
CA LYS A 674 22.64 26.67 -69.62
C LYS A 674 21.64 27.06 -70.70
N LYS A 675 21.70 26.35 -71.81
CA LYS A 675 20.73 26.40 -72.90
C LYS A 675 20.52 25.00 -73.48
N GLY A 676 19.31 24.46 -73.34
CA GLY A 676 19.05 23.06 -73.68
C GLY A 676 19.92 22.12 -72.83
N SER A 677 20.64 21.21 -73.49
CA SER A 677 21.63 20.31 -72.86
C SER A 677 23.02 20.94 -72.70
N GLN A 678 23.29 22.08 -73.33
CA GLN A 678 24.61 22.73 -73.30
C GLN A 678 24.77 23.53 -72.00
N ILE A 679 25.83 23.22 -71.25
CA ILE A 679 26.20 23.88 -70.01
C ILE A 679 27.68 24.27 -70.09
N GLY A 680 27.99 25.52 -69.77
CA GLY A 680 29.37 25.98 -69.70
C GLY A 680 29.44 27.46 -69.35
N TYR A 681 30.53 28.12 -69.70
CA TYR A 681 30.87 29.47 -69.28
C TYR A 681 30.87 30.44 -70.46
N VAL A 682 30.34 31.63 -70.26
CA VAL A 682 30.37 32.74 -71.22
C VAL A 682 30.78 34.02 -70.51
N LEU A 683 31.42 34.95 -71.23
CA LEU A 683 31.79 36.25 -70.66
C LEU A 683 30.55 37.08 -70.35
N LYS A 684 30.51 37.63 -69.13
CA LYS A 684 29.39 38.41 -68.58
C LYS A 684 28.99 39.60 -69.46
N LYS A 685 29.97 40.28 -70.06
CA LYS A 685 29.74 41.44 -70.95
C LYS A 685 28.87 41.14 -72.17
N HIS A 686 28.71 39.86 -72.54
CA HIS A 686 27.91 39.44 -73.70
C HIS A 686 26.52 38.91 -73.33
N ILE A 687 26.12 39.00 -72.06
CA ILE A 687 24.82 38.57 -71.57
C ILE A 687 24.18 39.71 -70.79
N LYS A 688 23.05 40.23 -71.30
CA LYS A 688 22.23 41.23 -70.60
C LYS A 688 21.23 40.50 -69.70
N LYS A 689 21.34 40.71 -68.39
CA LYS A 689 20.38 40.20 -67.40
C LYS A 689 19.02 40.85 -67.52
#